data_AF-A0A6C1P0E2-F1
#
_entry.id   AF-A0A6C1P0E2-F1
#
_cell.length_a   1.000
_cell.length_b   1.000
_cell.length_c   1.000
_cell.angle_alpha   90.00
_cell.angle_beta   90.00
_cell.angle_gamma   90.00
#
_symmetry.space_group_name_H-M   'P 1'
#
loop_
_entity.id
_entity.type
_entity.pdbx_description
1 polymer ?
#
loop_
_entity_poly.entity_id
_entity_poly.type
_entity_poly.pdbx_seq_one_letter_code
_entity_poly.pdbx_strand_id
1 'polypeptide(L)'
;MKLISSAVVAFFSIVLLSTTLSAQDAPDNEYRYLRFPAAESLTADGDAFERTEDGRISLVTGLREATAVSDPVAIPFENPEPFVAISAVWRAQSPDHHLIALQMRTSPDGNSWGEWLDFDIDHHVEPVDAEHFHGHLLFFSRDSRFVQYRVTMTRSMFNVAPLLDDVTLHFINPGATDVETLTVIEAKSTENREPLRFTPSVKTDDSIPSYLDVQNAIPLPDYVDRETWGQPLGLANRATPISYNPTPTLVTHMVVHHSASDNNANDFAAVVRAYYSFHVNSNGWADIGYNWLVDPQGVIYQGRVSTQSGNPDVIGAHASGNNSNTMGICVIGNYNNTVPSDQARISLHEMLAWKASDRNIDPLGTSVKSGSGSPLPHIGGHRDYGSTDCPGHAFYPQLPSVRTAVDAILKGEVIADKYYIPQGGHDKGFATLADAVNWLNNNNLAGPTEFRITADLDETGTDITFDRNDLSSFRNLTIRPDDGVNPVVRIRQLHFFATKFITIDGGSARNLTLMLDNDEVQQAIYIEGSSRDITIRNTNITFEKRNATASAIQLRRVDSGAGVGAPTGIRFLNNRIGESGRRFHDGVITLGSSDRKIQLEARNNEVYAARRGFTDWFTAGSTYSVNRVHSGAEAGIWISESADGIYSGNILHADRGVHLFGSARARIDNNVITGDIMGIDVSGAGPDRVIRNNSILLTGASAFVGQYTGINLAGANESTRIEGNTIVARKAHPTSGGNLRGIALGNNNAGVVIITNNMISFQLGNDGNAGSRGLFGISHSGVLGVTAEYRVYHNSILIGENNGTGVQAAAGTTVTNNPAVYRFINNLLLNEKTGGNAYGLYWAANETGSGSLNSDFNNLYAPGGAVAFRGGNTYSGLGDWQTASTQDSSSVSKAVTFVSGEDLRLDGESAEDADLFGTAIAEVTEDIDGNLRNPNTPQMGAHEAIAAGPVEFILVEGFEEFDGWPSGWGRTNARLFSDELAHDGEGGNTEGNYLGTDVLNSTTEIATPVIKDPGTLSFWISGFSNDTDLTLLVQVSADGIAWNTVASYSAEAGGGGDFAFQWTEKTVNIQLPGYYRVRWITDGQVAEGFFIDDISVTQGTVVNIEPVVEALPGRIELDQNYPNPFNPETIIRYRLSETTPVRLEVFTITGQRVQTLVSDVREAGVHTVRFDAGMLASGIYIYRLTAAGEVITRKLTLIK
;
A
#
# COMPACT_ATOMS: atom_id res chain seq x y z
N MET A 1 58.00 39.41 -9.77
CA MET A 1 59.32 39.25 -9.12
C MET A 1 59.21 39.78 -7.69
N LYS A 2 59.57 38.93 -6.72
CA LYS A 2 59.55 39.04 -5.24
C LYS A 2 58.17 38.92 -4.54
N LEU A 3 57.95 38.11 -3.49
CA LEU A 3 58.41 36.80 -2.97
C LEU A 3 57.80 36.67 -1.54
N ILE A 4 57.32 35.47 -1.16
CA ILE A 4 57.14 34.93 0.23
C ILE A 4 55.90 35.48 0.98
N SER A 5 54.79 34.75 1.19
CA SER A 5 54.49 33.48 1.88
C SER A 5 54.41 33.54 3.42
N SER A 6 53.20 33.18 3.93
CA SER A 6 52.95 32.31 5.10
C SER A 6 52.50 32.91 6.46
N ALA A 7 51.25 32.55 6.82
CA ALA A 7 50.68 32.13 8.13
C ALA A 7 50.48 33.16 9.27
N VAL A 8 49.23 33.32 9.74
CA VAL A 8 48.63 32.64 10.93
C VAL A 8 47.14 33.07 11.07
N VAL A 9 46.35 32.10 11.51
CA VAL A 9 44.88 32.00 11.68
C VAL A 9 44.32 32.83 12.86
N ALA A 10 43.01 33.14 12.79
CA ALA A 10 42.03 33.39 13.88
C ALA A 10 41.51 34.81 14.19
N PHE A 11 40.19 34.95 13.98
CA PHE A 11 39.17 35.59 14.86
C PHE A 11 38.85 37.10 14.79
N PHE A 12 37.55 37.35 14.53
CA PHE A 12 36.68 38.51 14.78
C PHE A 12 36.96 39.87 14.10
N SER A 13 36.02 40.29 13.24
CA SER A 13 35.10 41.42 13.51
C SER A 13 34.11 41.58 12.34
N ILE A 14 32.90 41.00 12.47
CA ILE A 14 31.74 41.42 11.69
C ILE A 14 31.25 42.74 12.31
N VAL A 15 31.29 43.80 11.52
CA VAL A 15 30.77 45.12 11.85
C VAL A 15 29.24 45.04 11.82
N LEU A 16 28.62 45.05 12.99
CA LEU A 16 27.21 45.38 13.20
C LEU A 16 26.98 46.83 12.74
N LEU A 17 26.28 47.00 11.62
CA LEU A 17 25.59 48.25 11.28
C LEU A 17 24.18 48.16 11.87
N SER A 18 23.96 48.98 12.89
CA SER A 18 22.70 49.16 13.60
C SER A 18 21.63 49.78 12.71
N THR A 19 20.58 49.03 12.39
CA THR A 19 19.24 49.59 12.20
C THR A 19 18.43 49.27 13.46
N THR A 20 17.84 50.30 14.05
CA THR A 20 17.09 50.23 15.31
C THR A 20 15.79 49.44 15.12
N LEU A 21 15.86 48.12 15.35
CA LEU A 21 14.69 47.27 15.62
C LEU A 21 14.17 47.63 17.02
N SER A 22 12.95 48.14 17.13
CA SER A 22 12.28 48.27 18.42
C SER A 22 11.83 46.87 18.88
N ALA A 23 12.76 46.08 19.42
CA ALA A 23 12.41 44.99 20.31
C ALA A 23 11.79 45.65 21.55
N GLN A 24 10.47 45.65 21.65
CA GLN A 24 9.84 46.02 22.91
C GLN A 24 10.11 44.84 23.85
N ASP A 25 11.01 45.04 24.82
CA ASP A 25 11.46 44.03 25.78
C ASP A 25 10.26 43.44 26.55
N ALA A 26 9.69 42.34 26.04
CA ALA A 26 8.83 41.47 26.82
C ALA A 26 9.73 40.64 27.76
N PRO A 27 9.40 40.50 29.06
CA PRO A 27 10.29 39.88 30.05
C PRO A 27 10.63 38.40 29.79
N ASP A 28 9.85 37.71 28.96
CA ASP A 28 9.85 36.25 28.91
C ASP A 28 10.30 35.71 27.54
N ASN A 29 11.08 34.62 27.56
CA ASN A 29 11.65 33.91 26.40
C ASN A 29 10.59 33.20 25.52
N GLU A 30 9.33 33.62 25.60
CA GLU A 30 8.16 32.95 25.03
C GLU A 30 7.63 33.62 23.75
N TYR A 31 7.81 34.94 23.61
CA TYR A 31 7.28 35.69 22.48
C TYR A 31 8.19 36.86 22.08
N ARG A 32 8.41 37.00 20.77
CA ARG A 32 9.20 38.07 20.16
C ARG A 32 8.54 38.44 18.82
N TYR A 33 8.68 39.70 18.40
CA TYR A 33 8.31 40.08 17.04
C TYR A 33 9.43 40.92 16.41
N LEU A 34 9.59 40.78 15.09
CA LEU A 34 10.52 41.56 14.29
C LEU A 34 9.74 42.21 13.17
N ARG A 35 9.84 43.54 13.07
CA ARG A 35 9.19 44.33 12.03
C ARG A 35 10.20 44.69 10.96
N PHE A 36 9.83 44.43 9.71
CA PHE A 36 10.66 44.64 8.54
C PHE A 36 9.99 45.65 7.61
N PRO A 37 10.46 46.91 7.56
CA PRO A 37 10.04 47.86 6.53
C PRO A 37 10.38 47.28 5.16
N ALA A 38 9.39 47.20 4.25
CA ALA A 38 9.56 46.53 2.97
C ALA A 38 10.76 47.09 2.19
N ALA A 39 10.97 48.41 2.28
CA ALA A 39 12.08 49.14 1.70
C ALA A 39 13.48 48.71 2.19
N GLU A 40 13.65 48.07 3.33
CA GLU A 40 14.99 47.81 3.90
C GLU A 40 15.37 46.34 3.95
N SER A 41 14.41 45.42 3.79
CA SER A 41 14.57 44.01 4.16
C SER A 41 14.44 42.99 3.02
N LEU A 42 14.04 43.43 1.82
CA LEU A 42 13.82 42.56 0.67
C LEU A 42 14.96 42.73 -0.34
N THR A 43 15.70 41.64 -0.60
CA THR A 43 16.63 41.56 -1.72
C THR A 43 15.80 41.37 -2.99
N ALA A 44 15.64 42.46 -3.75
CA ALA A 44 14.88 42.45 -4.99
C ALA A 44 15.59 41.57 -6.03
N ASP A 45 14.80 40.77 -6.75
CA ASP A 45 15.23 40.04 -7.94
C ASP A 45 15.40 41.06 -9.09
N GLY A 46 16.48 41.86 -9.05
CA GLY A 46 16.75 42.93 -10.03
C GLY A 46 15.72 44.09 -10.05
N ASP A 47 15.68 44.83 -11.16
CA ASP A 47 14.89 46.06 -11.41
C ASP A 47 13.36 45.85 -11.43
N ALA A 48 12.80 44.88 -10.71
CA ALA A 48 11.38 44.50 -10.75
C ALA A 48 10.48 45.29 -9.79
N PHE A 49 11.06 45.90 -8.75
CA PHE A 49 10.35 46.67 -7.72
C PHE A 49 10.83 48.13 -7.67
N GLU A 50 9.89 49.07 -7.55
CA GLU A 50 10.16 50.50 -7.37
C GLU A 50 9.75 50.99 -5.98
N ARG A 51 10.46 52.00 -5.47
CA ARG A 51 10.17 52.65 -4.20
C ARG A 51 9.34 53.90 -4.45
N THR A 52 8.25 54.04 -3.72
CA THR A 52 7.44 55.26 -3.72
C THR A 52 8.09 56.32 -2.82
N GLU A 53 7.74 57.61 -3.01
CA GLU A 53 8.29 58.73 -2.22
C GLU A 53 8.01 58.60 -0.71
N ASP A 54 7.00 57.83 -0.32
CA ASP A 54 6.62 57.56 1.07
C ASP A 54 7.23 56.26 1.63
N GLY A 55 8.15 55.62 0.91
CA GLY A 55 8.92 54.48 1.43
C GLY A 55 8.27 53.10 1.27
N ARG A 56 7.16 52.99 0.53
CA ARG A 56 6.51 51.71 0.20
C ARG A 56 7.13 51.07 -1.04
N ILE A 57 6.91 49.78 -1.23
CA ILE A 57 7.34 49.04 -2.42
C ILE A 57 6.15 48.78 -3.35
N SER A 58 6.37 49.00 -4.65
CA SER A 58 5.43 48.63 -5.73
C SER A 58 6.15 47.88 -6.86
N LEU A 59 5.37 47.23 -7.73
CA LEU A 59 5.88 46.66 -8.97
C LEU A 59 6.29 47.77 -9.94
N VAL A 60 7.41 47.61 -10.65
CA VAL A 60 7.79 48.54 -11.73
C VAL A 60 6.72 48.57 -12.82
N THR A 61 6.54 49.75 -13.42
CA THR A 61 5.54 50.00 -14.48
C THR A 61 5.66 48.97 -15.62
N GLY A 62 4.56 48.27 -15.92
CA GLY A 62 4.48 47.30 -17.02
C GLY A 62 4.77 45.83 -16.63
N LEU A 63 5.31 45.57 -15.43
CA LEU A 63 5.46 44.21 -14.90
C LEU A 63 4.15 43.71 -14.29
N ARG A 64 3.74 42.49 -14.64
CA ARG A 64 2.48 41.89 -14.20
C ARG A 64 2.59 41.26 -12.82
N GLU A 65 3.74 40.66 -12.51
CA GLU A 65 4.01 39.95 -11.26
C GLU A 65 5.53 39.95 -11.02
N ALA A 66 5.92 40.00 -9.75
CA ALA A 66 7.30 39.79 -9.32
C ALA A 66 7.34 39.25 -7.89
N THR A 67 8.45 38.57 -7.53
CA THR A 67 8.69 38.02 -6.20
C THR A 67 9.96 38.63 -5.61
N ALA A 68 9.93 38.97 -4.33
CA ALA A 68 11.10 39.38 -3.56
C ALA A 68 11.29 38.45 -2.37
N VAL A 69 12.55 38.15 -2.02
CA VAL A 69 12.92 37.27 -0.91
C VAL A 69 13.65 38.10 0.15
N SER A 70 13.42 37.80 1.43
CA SER A 70 14.16 38.44 2.51
C SER A 70 15.57 37.86 2.66
N ASP A 71 16.48 38.64 3.22
CA ASP A 71 17.70 38.07 3.79
C ASP A 71 17.35 37.07 4.91
N PRO A 72 18.24 36.11 5.23
CA PRO A 72 18.04 35.20 6.37
C PRO A 72 17.86 35.97 7.68
N VAL A 73 16.71 35.78 8.32
CA VAL A 73 16.36 36.38 9.62
C VAL A 73 16.63 35.36 10.71
N ALA A 74 17.48 35.70 11.69
CA ALA A 74 17.70 34.84 12.85
C ALA A 74 16.42 34.73 13.70
N ILE A 75 16.06 33.51 14.08
CA ILE A 75 14.97 33.25 15.04
C ILE A 75 15.44 33.74 16.42
N PRO A 76 14.68 34.61 17.09
CA PRO A 76 15.13 35.30 18.30
C PRO A 76 15.01 34.45 19.58
N PHE A 77 15.31 33.15 19.48
CA PHE A 77 15.31 32.19 20.58
C PHE A 77 16.55 31.30 20.50
N GLU A 78 17.26 31.12 21.61
CA GLU A 78 18.43 30.23 21.64
C GLU A 78 18.03 28.75 21.55
N ASN A 79 16.98 28.37 22.28
CA ASN A 79 16.48 26.99 22.40
C ASN A 79 14.94 26.98 22.48
N PRO A 80 14.23 27.12 21.34
CA PRO A 80 12.78 26.96 21.33
C PRO A 80 12.41 25.50 21.61
N GLU A 81 11.41 25.26 22.46
CA GLU A 81 10.91 23.92 22.76
C GLU A 81 9.38 23.89 22.84
N PRO A 82 8.72 22.79 22.43
CA PRO A 82 9.28 21.67 21.66
C PRO A 82 9.45 22.02 20.16
N PHE A 83 8.95 23.18 19.75
CA PHE A 83 9.01 23.74 18.40
C PHE A 83 9.03 25.26 18.48
N VAL A 84 9.21 25.93 17.34
CA VAL A 84 8.96 27.36 17.19
C VAL A 84 7.75 27.57 16.29
N ALA A 85 6.79 28.39 16.74
CA ALA A 85 5.65 28.77 15.91
C ALA A 85 5.82 30.21 15.42
N ILE A 86 5.46 30.47 14.16
CA ILE A 86 5.65 31.77 13.53
C ILE A 86 4.35 32.18 12.84
N SER A 87 3.91 33.41 13.10
CA SER A 87 2.85 34.06 12.34
C SER A 87 3.37 35.34 11.68
N ALA A 88 2.69 35.81 10.64
CA ALA A 88 3.05 37.04 9.96
C ALA A 88 1.88 38.02 9.90
N VAL A 89 2.17 39.30 10.06
CA VAL A 89 1.24 40.40 9.81
C VAL A 89 1.89 41.30 8.77
N TRP A 90 1.19 41.65 7.69
CA TRP A 90 1.72 42.58 6.70
C TRP A 90 0.76 43.73 6.44
N ARG A 91 1.33 44.90 6.22
CA ARG A 91 0.59 46.12 5.93
C ARG A 91 0.74 46.48 4.47
N ALA A 92 -0.37 46.54 3.74
CA ALA A 92 -0.37 46.87 2.34
C ALA A 92 -1.64 47.56 1.87
N GLN A 93 -1.49 48.51 0.96
CA GLN A 93 -2.60 49.09 0.23
C GLN A 93 -2.82 48.26 -1.05
N SER A 94 -3.92 47.51 -1.10
CA SER A 94 -4.27 46.69 -2.25
C SER A 94 -5.75 46.79 -2.59
N PRO A 95 -6.13 46.87 -3.88
CA PRO A 95 -7.54 46.79 -4.30
C PRO A 95 -8.14 45.39 -4.07
N ASP A 96 -7.31 44.36 -3.93
CA ASP A 96 -7.69 42.99 -3.63
C ASP A 96 -6.55 42.33 -2.84
N HIS A 97 -6.87 41.71 -1.69
CA HIS A 97 -5.87 41.10 -0.81
C HIS A 97 -5.17 39.91 -1.45
N HIS A 98 -5.77 39.25 -2.45
CA HIS A 98 -5.16 38.15 -3.20
C HIS A 98 -4.00 38.59 -4.12
N LEU A 99 -3.75 39.90 -4.25
CA LEU A 99 -2.66 40.44 -5.07
C LEU A 99 -1.30 40.43 -4.35
N ILE A 100 -1.26 40.02 -3.08
CA ILE A 100 -0.04 39.86 -2.29
C ILE A 100 -0.08 38.47 -1.67
N ALA A 101 0.88 37.63 -2.04
CA ALA A 101 1.09 36.32 -1.42
C ALA A 101 2.38 36.34 -0.59
N LEU A 102 2.29 35.93 0.67
CA LEU A 102 3.41 35.80 1.58
C LEU A 102 3.70 34.32 1.83
N GLN A 103 4.96 33.92 1.73
CA GLN A 103 5.40 32.54 2.01
C GLN A 103 6.65 32.55 2.89
N MET A 104 6.88 31.47 3.62
CA MET A 104 7.97 31.36 4.59
C MET A 104 8.64 29.99 4.59
N ARG A 105 9.92 29.95 4.92
CA ARG A 105 10.70 28.73 5.13
C ARG A 105 11.72 28.93 6.26
N THR A 106 12.15 27.85 6.91
CA THR A 106 13.19 27.88 7.93
C THR A 106 14.45 27.13 7.54
N SER A 107 15.53 27.38 8.27
CA SER A 107 16.83 26.73 8.11
C SER A 107 17.52 26.58 9.48
N PRO A 108 18.20 25.45 9.76
CA PRO A 108 19.00 25.29 10.98
C PRO A 108 20.34 26.03 10.94
N ASP A 109 20.89 26.32 9.76
CA ASP A 109 22.24 26.86 9.56
C ASP A 109 22.27 28.16 8.72
N GLY A 110 21.14 28.56 8.13
CA GLY A 110 21.01 29.73 7.26
C GLY A 110 21.34 29.45 5.78
N ASN A 111 21.77 28.23 5.44
CA ASN A 111 22.18 27.82 4.09
C ASN A 111 21.30 26.69 3.53
N SER A 112 20.90 25.76 4.40
CA SER A 112 20.09 24.59 4.10
C SER A 112 18.63 24.91 4.41
N TRP A 113 17.87 25.28 3.38
CA TRP A 113 16.51 25.79 3.53
C TRP A 113 15.45 24.72 3.32
N GLY A 114 14.41 24.73 4.16
CA GLY A 114 13.21 23.92 3.97
C GLY A 114 12.30 24.42 2.83
N GLU A 115 11.16 23.76 2.67
CA GLU A 115 10.15 24.15 1.68
C GLU A 115 9.47 25.48 2.05
N TRP A 116 8.98 26.19 1.02
CA TRP A 116 8.17 27.39 1.19
C TRP A 116 6.73 27.02 1.58
N LEU A 117 6.28 27.52 2.72
CA LEU A 117 4.92 27.39 3.24
C LEU A 117 4.14 28.69 3.04
N ASP A 118 2.89 28.61 2.61
CA ASP A 118 2.02 29.77 2.39
C ASP A 118 1.52 30.36 3.72
N PHE A 119 1.39 31.69 3.81
CA PHE A 119 0.59 32.37 4.82
C PHE A 119 -0.75 32.78 4.23
N ASP A 120 -1.74 31.89 4.30
CA ASP A 120 -3.13 32.25 4.06
C ASP A 120 -3.62 33.26 5.10
N ILE A 121 -4.46 34.20 4.66
CA ILE A 121 -5.06 35.22 5.53
C ILE A 121 -5.96 34.54 6.57
N ASP A 122 -5.76 34.87 7.83
CA ASP A 122 -6.58 34.42 8.93
C ASP A 122 -7.93 35.12 8.92
N HIS A 123 -8.95 34.43 8.41
CA HIS A 123 -10.33 34.90 8.34
C HIS A 123 -11.01 35.07 9.71
N HIS A 124 -10.37 34.70 10.82
CA HIS A 124 -10.91 34.92 12.17
C HIS A 124 -10.63 36.33 12.70
N VAL A 125 -9.70 37.07 12.07
CA VAL A 125 -9.37 38.45 12.44
C VAL A 125 -10.19 39.42 11.58
N GLU A 126 -11.02 40.25 12.21
CA GLU A 126 -11.64 41.38 11.50
C GLU A 126 -10.57 42.44 11.21
N PRO A 127 -10.47 42.95 9.97
CA PRO A 127 -9.46 43.96 9.62
C PRO A 127 -9.66 45.21 10.50
N VAL A 128 -8.60 45.60 11.22
CA VAL A 128 -8.59 46.84 12.03
C VAL A 128 -8.74 48.06 11.11
N ASP A 129 -8.24 47.94 9.88
CA ASP A 129 -8.47 48.81 8.74
C ASP A 129 -8.26 48.00 7.43
N ALA A 130 -8.46 48.62 6.27
CA ALA A 130 -8.34 47.94 4.96
C ALA A 130 -6.89 47.63 4.53
N GLU A 131 -5.89 47.91 5.37
CA GLU A 131 -4.47 47.81 5.01
C GLU A 131 -3.69 46.76 5.83
N HIS A 132 -4.25 46.21 6.93
CA HIS A 132 -3.58 45.18 7.73
C HIS A 132 -4.09 43.77 7.44
N PHE A 133 -3.17 42.87 7.10
CA PHE A 133 -3.45 41.46 6.85
C PHE A 133 -2.75 40.58 7.88
N HIS A 134 -3.49 39.64 8.46
CA HIS A 134 -3.00 38.69 9.44
C HIS A 134 -2.92 37.32 8.78
N GLY A 135 -1.76 36.67 8.84
CA GLY A 135 -1.58 35.28 8.40
C GLY A 135 -1.87 34.28 9.51
N HIS A 136 -2.20 33.05 9.14
CA HIS A 136 -2.35 31.95 10.09
C HIS A 136 -1.02 31.56 10.77
N LEU A 137 -1.07 30.64 11.74
CA LEU A 137 0.09 30.20 12.50
C LEU A 137 0.77 28.98 11.85
N LEU A 138 2.09 29.07 11.62
CA LEU A 138 2.93 27.96 11.13
C LEU A 138 3.80 27.38 12.25
N PHE A 139 4.10 26.09 12.18
CA PHE A 139 4.92 25.35 13.15
C PHE A 139 6.20 24.84 12.50
N PHE A 140 7.35 25.05 13.12
CA PHE A 140 8.66 24.62 12.62
C PHE A 140 9.48 23.89 13.68
N SER A 141 10.40 23.02 13.26
CA SER A 141 11.29 22.27 14.17
C SER A 141 12.02 23.18 15.15
N ARG A 142 12.22 22.70 16.38
CA ARG A 142 13.09 23.32 17.41
C ARG A 142 14.51 23.60 16.92
N ASP A 143 14.96 22.92 15.87
CA ASP A 143 16.31 23.09 15.30
C ASP A 143 16.38 24.27 14.32
N SER A 144 15.24 24.87 13.96
CA SER A 144 15.22 26.07 13.13
C SER A 144 15.96 27.21 13.83
N ARG A 145 16.92 27.84 13.14
CA ARG A 145 17.66 29.01 13.65
C ARG A 145 17.49 30.24 12.77
N PHE A 146 17.10 30.05 11.52
CA PHE A 146 16.87 31.12 10.56
C PHE A 146 15.52 30.94 9.87
N VAL A 147 14.93 32.05 9.46
CA VAL A 147 13.72 32.12 8.67
C VAL A 147 13.93 33.04 7.48
N GLN A 148 13.30 32.71 6.36
CA GLN A 148 13.15 33.60 5.21
C GLN A 148 11.69 33.71 4.86
N TYR A 149 11.27 34.92 4.48
CA TYR A 149 9.98 35.13 3.86
C TYR A 149 10.16 35.61 2.43
N ARG A 150 9.20 35.29 1.57
CA ARG A 150 9.11 35.85 0.23
C ARG A 150 7.74 36.44 0.01
N VAL A 151 7.70 37.54 -0.73
CA VAL A 151 6.48 38.24 -1.10
C VAL A 151 6.34 38.23 -2.61
N THR A 152 5.21 37.73 -3.11
CA THR A 152 4.82 37.83 -4.51
C THR A 152 3.74 38.88 -4.65
N MET A 153 3.97 39.88 -5.50
CA MET A 153 3.00 40.95 -5.79
C MET A 153 2.52 40.80 -7.23
N THR A 154 1.21 40.91 -7.44
CA THR A 154 0.58 40.78 -8.76
C THR A 154 -0.27 42.03 -9.05
N ARG A 155 -0.20 42.58 -10.27
CA ARG A 155 -1.10 43.68 -10.68
C ARG A 155 -2.52 43.18 -10.86
N SER A 156 -3.49 44.02 -10.47
CA SER A 156 -4.91 43.74 -10.71
C SER A 156 -5.25 43.72 -12.20
N MET A 157 -6.43 43.19 -12.55
CA MET A 157 -6.96 43.23 -13.92
C MET A 157 -7.14 44.65 -14.49
N PHE A 158 -7.15 45.67 -13.63
CA PHE A 158 -7.19 47.09 -14.01
C PHE A 158 -5.80 47.73 -14.03
N ASN A 159 -4.74 46.91 -14.01
CA ASN A 159 -3.34 47.31 -14.05
C ASN A 159 -2.85 48.13 -12.83
N VAL A 160 -3.56 48.01 -11.71
CA VAL A 160 -3.20 48.65 -10.43
C VAL A 160 -2.26 47.72 -9.67
N ALA A 161 -1.06 48.18 -9.32
CA ALA A 161 -0.14 47.42 -8.46
C ALA A 161 -0.48 47.63 -6.98
N PRO A 162 -0.36 46.58 -6.14
CA PRO A 162 -0.40 46.75 -4.70
C PRO A 162 0.81 47.57 -4.20
N LEU A 163 0.69 48.12 -3.00
CA LEU A 163 1.75 48.83 -2.28
C LEU A 163 2.01 48.14 -0.94
N LEU A 164 3.18 47.54 -0.78
CA LEU A 164 3.60 46.90 0.47
C LEU A 164 4.37 47.90 1.33
N ASP A 165 3.99 48.04 2.60
CA ASP A 165 4.62 48.95 3.57
C ASP A 165 5.60 48.19 4.48
N ASP A 166 5.12 47.18 5.20
CA ASP A 166 5.95 46.36 6.08
C ASP A 166 5.42 44.94 6.30
N VAL A 167 6.32 44.03 6.69
CA VAL A 167 6.03 42.67 7.15
C VAL A 167 6.55 42.52 8.57
N THR A 168 5.67 42.11 9.49
CA THR A 168 6.01 41.80 10.88
C THR A 168 5.92 40.31 11.10
N LEU A 169 7.02 39.71 11.55
CA LEU A 169 7.08 38.30 11.93
C LEU A 169 6.96 38.18 13.45
N HIS A 170 6.06 37.31 13.90
CA HIS A 170 5.80 37.03 15.30
C HIS A 170 6.30 35.63 15.60
N PHE A 171 7.26 35.51 16.51
CA PHE A 171 7.89 34.27 16.92
C PHE A 171 7.36 33.86 18.29
N ILE A 172 6.94 32.60 18.41
CA ILE A 172 6.36 32.02 19.61
C ILE A 172 7.16 30.79 20.00
N ASN A 173 7.67 30.79 21.22
CA ASN A 173 8.28 29.66 21.90
C ASN A 173 7.33 29.23 23.04
N PRO A 174 6.52 28.17 22.86
CA PRO A 174 5.51 27.79 23.85
C PRO A 174 6.08 27.14 25.11
N GLY A 175 7.36 26.74 25.10
CA GLY A 175 7.98 25.90 26.14
C GLY A 175 7.50 24.46 26.06
N ALA A 176 8.39 23.48 26.31
CA ALA A 176 7.99 22.08 26.44
C ALA A 176 7.13 21.89 27.69
N THR A 177 6.08 21.08 27.58
CA THR A 177 5.34 20.60 28.74
C THR A 177 6.21 19.59 29.49
N ASP A 178 6.36 19.75 30.80
CA ASP A 178 7.15 18.82 31.60
C ASP A 178 6.53 17.41 31.62
N VAL A 179 7.37 16.39 31.86
CA VAL A 179 6.96 14.98 31.76
C VAL A 179 5.84 14.62 32.75
N GLU A 180 5.82 15.22 33.94
CA GLU A 180 4.80 14.96 34.95
C GLU A 180 3.44 15.51 34.49
N THR A 181 3.43 16.74 33.99
CA THR A 181 2.23 17.35 33.39
C THR A 181 1.77 16.61 32.14
N LEU A 182 2.68 16.18 31.26
CA LEU A 182 2.34 15.35 30.09
C LEU A 182 1.67 14.04 30.51
N THR A 183 2.16 13.39 31.57
CA THR A 183 1.55 12.16 32.11
C THR A 183 0.13 12.41 32.62
N VAL A 184 -0.10 13.54 33.31
CA VAL A 184 -1.43 13.95 33.78
C VAL A 184 -2.38 14.23 32.60
N ILE A 185 -1.88 14.86 31.55
CA ILE A 185 -2.64 15.15 30.32
C ILE A 185 -2.96 13.86 29.56
N GLU A 186 -1.99 12.95 29.41
CA GLU A 186 -2.14 11.68 28.71
C GLU A 186 -3.16 10.76 29.41
N ALA A 187 -3.23 10.81 30.74
CA ALA A 187 -4.27 10.12 31.52
C ALA A 187 -5.70 10.59 31.19
N LYS A 188 -5.85 11.79 30.60
CA LYS A 188 -7.13 12.37 30.16
C LYS A 188 -7.44 12.08 28.68
N SER A 189 -6.60 11.35 27.96
CA SER A 189 -6.91 10.88 26.60
C SER A 189 -8.06 9.87 26.62
N THR A 190 -8.80 9.73 25.51
CA THR A 190 -9.92 8.78 25.44
C THR A 190 -9.51 7.31 25.62
N GLU A 191 -8.24 6.98 25.39
CA GLU A 191 -7.72 5.63 25.60
C GLU A 191 -7.46 5.32 27.07
N ASN A 192 -7.14 6.34 27.88
CA ASN A 192 -6.70 6.19 29.26
C ASN A 192 -7.75 6.65 30.30
N ARG A 193 -8.72 7.49 29.92
CA ARG A 193 -9.78 7.94 30.82
C ARG A 193 -10.99 7.02 30.80
N GLU A 194 -11.66 6.91 31.94
CA GLU A 194 -12.96 6.27 32.03
C GLU A 194 -13.97 6.98 31.12
N PRO A 195 -14.68 6.26 30.23
CA PRO A 195 -15.73 6.85 29.40
C PRO A 195 -16.82 7.46 30.28
N LEU A 196 -17.47 8.54 29.81
CA LEU A 196 -18.58 9.15 30.53
C LEU A 196 -19.70 8.13 30.79
N ARG A 197 -19.90 7.71 32.04
CA ARG A 197 -20.92 6.71 32.40
C ARG A 197 -22.31 7.33 32.37
N PHE A 198 -23.13 6.93 31.39
CA PHE A 198 -24.55 7.27 31.36
C PHE A 198 -25.35 6.18 32.09
N THR A 199 -26.05 6.53 33.17
CA THR A 199 -26.99 5.61 33.82
C THR A 199 -28.36 5.84 33.18
N PRO A 200 -28.89 4.92 32.35
CA PRO A 200 -30.21 5.12 31.78
C PRO A 200 -31.25 5.00 32.90
N SER A 201 -31.96 6.09 33.20
CA SER A 201 -33.25 5.97 33.87
C SER A 201 -34.29 5.54 32.83
N VAL A 202 -34.88 4.36 33.02
CA VAL A 202 -35.97 3.84 32.20
C VAL A 202 -37.10 4.88 32.07
N LYS A 203 -37.43 5.33 30.85
CA LYS A 203 -38.67 6.06 30.61
C LYS A 203 -39.82 5.07 30.43
N THR A 204 -40.88 5.26 31.19
CA THR A 204 -42.17 4.56 31.07
C THR A 204 -43.25 5.54 30.60
N ASP A 205 -43.02 6.35 29.57
CA ASP A 205 -44.11 7.08 28.88
C ASP A 205 -43.60 7.70 27.55
N ASP A 206 -44.29 7.38 26.44
CA ASP A 206 -43.99 7.84 25.08
C ASP A 206 -44.64 9.19 24.71
N SER A 207 -45.35 9.85 25.64
CA SER A 207 -46.28 10.91 25.23
C SER A 207 -45.76 12.36 25.19
N ILE A 208 -44.55 12.70 25.64
CA ILE A 208 -43.95 14.06 25.45
C ILE A 208 -42.40 13.98 25.46
N PRO A 209 -41.67 14.40 24.39
CA PRO A 209 -40.22 14.52 24.44
C PRO A 209 -39.84 15.84 25.16
N SER A 210 -40.04 15.89 26.48
CA SER A 210 -39.40 16.91 27.31
C SER A 210 -38.03 16.39 27.74
N TYR A 211 -36.99 17.02 27.21
CA TYR A 211 -35.58 16.89 27.62
C TYR A 211 -35.29 17.39 29.06
N LEU A 212 -36.31 17.89 29.77
CA LEU A 212 -36.22 18.35 31.15
C LEU A 212 -36.60 17.20 32.11
N ASP A 213 -35.67 16.30 32.36
CA ASP A 213 -35.63 15.63 33.66
C ASP A 213 -34.28 15.95 34.30
N VAL A 214 -34.32 16.79 35.35
CA VAL A 214 -33.15 17.41 36.00
C VAL A 214 -32.28 16.36 36.72
N GLN A 215 -32.67 15.08 36.71
CA GLN A 215 -31.89 13.98 37.28
C GLN A 215 -30.85 13.35 36.33
N ASN A 216 -30.83 13.68 35.03
CA ASN A 216 -29.97 13.06 34.02
C ASN A 216 -29.08 14.04 33.23
N ALA A 217 -28.60 15.13 33.83
CA ALA A 217 -27.67 16.04 33.14
C ALA A 217 -26.37 15.30 32.78
N ILE A 218 -25.98 15.30 31.50
CA ILE A 218 -24.68 14.79 31.08
C ILE A 218 -23.62 15.64 31.78
N PRO A 219 -22.65 15.05 32.52
CA PRO A 219 -21.60 15.83 33.17
C PRO A 219 -20.62 16.38 32.14
N LEU A 220 -19.93 17.47 32.51
CA LEU A 220 -18.81 17.99 31.70
C LEU A 220 -17.74 16.89 31.61
N PRO A 221 -17.28 16.49 30.40
CA PRO A 221 -16.22 15.49 30.25
C PRO A 221 -14.94 15.95 30.93
N ASP A 222 -14.10 15.01 31.35
CA ASP A 222 -12.81 15.37 31.96
C ASP A 222 -11.94 16.16 30.96
N TYR A 223 -11.26 17.20 31.45
CA TYR A 223 -10.54 18.17 30.63
C TYR A 223 -9.25 18.64 31.30
N VAL A 224 -8.37 19.24 30.50
CA VAL A 224 -7.16 19.94 30.91
C VAL A 224 -7.52 21.41 31.11
N ASP A 225 -7.45 21.87 32.35
CA ASP A 225 -7.71 23.27 32.69
C ASP A 225 -6.53 24.19 32.30
N ARG A 226 -6.78 25.50 32.39
CA ARG A 226 -5.81 26.52 32.03
C ARG A 226 -4.53 26.53 32.86
N GLU A 227 -4.62 26.13 34.12
CA GLU A 227 -3.45 26.01 34.98
C GLU A 227 -2.55 24.88 34.47
N THR A 228 -3.14 23.74 34.14
CA THR A 228 -2.46 22.53 33.69
C THR A 228 -1.80 22.71 32.32
N TRP A 229 -2.46 23.33 31.34
CA TRP A 229 -1.82 23.58 30.04
C TRP A 229 -0.92 24.84 30.03
N GLY A 230 -0.84 25.59 31.14
CA GLY A 230 0.22 26.57 31.39
C GLY A 230 -0.12 28.04 31.13
N GLN A 231 -1.40 28.46 31.20
CA GLN A 231 -1.83 29.87 31.08
C GLN A 231 -2.99 30.24 32.04
N PRO A 232 -2.74 30.36 33.36
CA PRO A 232 -3.76 30.73 34.35
C PRO A 232 -4.32 32.14 34.13
N LEU A 233 -5.55 32.38 34.60
CA LEU A 233 -6.22 33.68 34.53
C LEU A 233 -5.43 34.76 35.29
N GLY A 234 -5.11 35.87 34.63
CA GLY A 234 -4.49 37.04 35.24
C GLY A 234 -2.98 37.21 35.00
N LEU A 235 -2.33 36.29 34.28
CA LEU A 235 -0.98 36.52 33.72
C LEU A 235 -1.12 37.25 32.38
N ALA A 236 -0.94 38.57 32.38
CA ALA A 236 -0.87 39.34 31.13
C ALA A 236 0.61 39.42 30.69
N ASN A 237 1.03 38.57 29.74
CA ASN A 237 2.36 38.63 29.11
C ASN A 237 2.49 39.79 28.09
N ARG A 238 1.84 40.92 28.38
CA ARG A 238 1.92 42.14 27.56
C ARG A 238 2.30 43.32 28.45
N ALA A 239 3.22 44.16 27.97
CA ALA A 239 3.64 45.40 28.65
C ALA A 239 2.48 46.36 28.98
N THR A 240 1.31 46.17 28.34
CA THR A 240 0.03 46.80 28.68
C THR A 240 -1.03 45.71 28.93
N PRO A 241 -1.58 45.56 30.15
CA PRO A 241 -2.59 44.55 30.42
C PRO A 241 -3.85 44.82 29.58
N ILE A 242 -4.22 43.88 28.71
CA ILE A 242 -5.58 43.85 28.17
C ILE A 242 -6.45 43.30 29.31
N SER A 243 -7.41 44.09 29.78
CA SER A 243 -8.35 43.62 30.80
C SER A 243 -9.22 42.49 30.22
N TYR A 244 -8.98 41.24 30.63
CA TYR A 244 -9.89 40.13 30.32
C TYR A 244 -11.22 40.35 31.06
N ASN A 245 -12.25 40.79 30.34
CA ASN A 245 -13.59 41.00 30.88
C ASN A 245 -14.59 40.11 30.12
N PRO A 246 -14.71 38.81 30.49
CA PRO A 246 -15.51 37.86 29.74
C PRO A 246 -16.99 38.28 29.75
N THR A 247 -17.58 38.40 28.57
CA THR A 247 -19.00 38.71 28.43
C THR A 247 -19.81 37.41 28.48
N PRO A 248 -20.79 37.27 29.40
CA PRO A 248 -21.64 36.09 29.44
C PRO A 248 -22.48 35.93 28.17
N THR A 249 -22.78 34.70 27.80
CA THR A 249 -23.72 34.38 26.73
C THR A 249 -24.68 33.28 27.16
N LEU A 250 -25.74 33.08 26.39
CA LEU A 250 -26.59 31.89 26.47
C LEU A 250 -26.35 31.09 25.20
N VAL A 251 -25.65 29.97 25.30
CA VAL A 251 -25.38 29.11 24.16
C VAL A 251 -26.68 28.49 23.66
N THR A 252 -26.96 28.69 22.37
CA THR A 252 -28.06 28.03 21.64
C THR A 252 -27.56 27.24 20.43
N HIS A 253 -26.32 27.50 20.00
CA HIS A 253 -25.68 26.84 18.87
C HIS A 253 -24.23 26.46 19.24
N MET A 254 -23.74 25.34 18.71
CA MET A 254 -22.38 24.86 18.87
C MET A 254 -21.71 24.86 17.51
N VAL A 255 -20.52 25.44 17.42
CA VAL A 255 -19.79 25.62 16.16
C VAL A 255 -18.52 24.77 16.21
N VAL A 256 -18.43 23.80 15.30
CA VAL A 256 -17.26 22.93 15.15
C VAL A 256 -16.25 23.59 14.22
N HIS A 257 -15.01 23.66 14.70
CA HIS A 257 -13.86 24.23 14.00
C HIS A 257 -12.76 23.18 13.80
N HIS A 258 -11.84 23.47 12.90
CA HIS A 258 -10.49 22.92 12.90
C HIS A 258 -9.48 24.04 13.16
N SER A 259 -8.25 23.71 13.56
CA SER A 259 -7.19 24.73 13.74
C SER A 259 -6.43 25.05 12.45
N ALA A 260 -6.62 24.23 11.40
CA ALA A 260 -5.86 24.28 10.15
C ALA A 260 -4.34 24.06 10.33
N SER A 261 -3.94 23.45 11.45
CA SER A 261 -2.53 23.17 11.81
C SER A 261 -2.07 21.76 11.45
N ASP A 262 -0.83 21.42 11.76
CA ASP A 262 -0.34 20.03 11.73
C ASP A 262 -1.19 19.13 12.67
N ASN A 263 -1.31 17.86 12.26
CA ASN A 263 -2.02 16.79 12.96
C ASN A 263 -1.08 15.91 13.81
N ASN A 264 0.25 16.04 13.66
CA ASN A 264 1.23 15.06 14.16
C ASN A 264 2.10 15.57 15.32
N ALA A 265 1.63 16.56 16.09
CA ALA A 265 2.36 17.01 17.27
C ALA A 265 2.37 15.94 18.37
N ASN A 266 3.40 15.95 19.23
CA ASN A 266 3.51 15.05 20.39
C ASN A 266 3.28 15.78 21.74
N ASP A 267 3.20 17.11 21.72
CA ASP A 267 2.93 17.96 22.89
C ASP A 267 1.82 18.96 22.51
N PHE A 268 0.57 18.50 22.59
CA PHE A 268 -0.58 19.33 22.23
C PHE A 268 -0.87 20.45 23.23
N ALA A 269 -0.41 20.34 24.49
CA ALA A 269 -0.47 21.45 25.43
C ALA A 269 0.44 22.61 24.98
N ALA A 270 1.63 22.33 24.46
CA ALA A 270 2.46 23.35 23.83
C ALA A 270 1.80 23.96 22.58
N VAL A 271 1.08 23.15 21.79
CA VAL A 271 0.28 23.65 20.64
C VAL A 271 -0.82 24.60 21.11
N VAL A 272 -1.54 24.27 22.20
CA VAL A 272 -2.58 25.14 22.78
C VAL A 272 -1.98 26.44 23.31
N ARG A 273 -0.81 26.40 23.97
CA ARG A 273 -0.07 27.62 24.37
C ARG A 273 0.34 28.47 23.17
N ALA A 274 0.76 27.85 22.07
CA ALA A 274 1.07 28.55 20.83
C ALA A 274 -0.16 29.26 20.25
N TYR A 275 -1.33 28.60 20.23
CA TYR A 275 -2.59 29.25 19.82
C TYR A 275 -3.01 30.38 20.74
N TYR A 276 -2.82 30.23 22.05
CA TYR A 276 -3.07 31.32 23.00
C TYR A 276 -2.18 32.53 22.67
N SER A 277 -0.87 32.33 22.54
CA SER A 277 0.08 33.40 22.22
C SER A 277 -0.20 34.03 20.86
N PHE A 278 -0.57 33.24 19.85
CA PHE A 278 -0.98 33.75 18.54
C PHE A 278 -2.20 34.66 18.67
N HIS A 279 -3.27 34.21 19.33
CA HIS A 279 -4.48 35.01 19.48
C HIS A 279 -4.24 36.28 20.32
N VAL A 280 -3.48 36.19 21.42
CA VAL A 280 -3.30 37.30 22.37
C VAL A 280 -2.18 38.24 21.95
N ASN A 281 -1.00 37.70 21.63
CA ASN A 281 0.20 38.48 21.36
C ASN A 281 0.31 38.90 19.90
N SER A 282 -0.03 38.01 18.94
CA SER A 282 -0.03 38.35 17.52
C SER A 282 -1.31 39.09 17.10
N ASN A 283 -2.50 38.54 17.40
CA ASN A 283 -3.78 39.11 16.95
C ASN A 283 -4.38 40.14 17.92
N GLY A 284 -3.82 40.30 19.13
CA GLY A 284 -4.28 41.30 20.10
C GLY A 284 -5.60 40.98 20.80
N TRP A 285 -6.05 39.73 20.78
CA TRP A 285 -7.30 39.31 21.42
C TRP A 285 -7.15 39.27 22.94
N ALA A 286 -8.29 39.32 23.65
CA ALA A 286 -8.30 39.24 25.11
C ALA A 286 -7.95 37.84 25.64
N ASP A 287 -8.15 36.80 24.84
CA ASP A 287 -7.86 35.38 25.16
C ASP A 287 -7.95 34.52 23.87
N ILE A 288 -7.55 33.25 23.96
CA ILE A 288 -7.67 32.22 22.91
C ILE A 288 -9.09 32.21 22.29
N GLY A 289 -9.24 32.07 20.98
CA GLY A 289 -10.55 32.27 20.32
C GLY A 289 -11.66 31.29 20.71
N TYR A 290 -11.30 30.04 20.95
CA TYR A 290 -12.24 28.93 21.15
C TYR A 290 -12.64 28.77 22.62
N ASN A 291 -13.84 28.24 22.87
CA ASN A 291 -14.25 27.85 24.21
C ASN A 291 -13.55 26.55 24.64
N TRP A 292 -13.41 25.61 23.70
CA TRP A 292 -12.80 24.29 23.93
C TRP A 292 -11.97 23.87 22.72
N LEU A 293 -10.93 23.08 22.97
CA LEU A 293 -10.12 22.45 21.94
C LEU A 293 -10.05 20.94 22.19
N VAL A 294 -9.94 20.13 21.14
CA VAL A 294 -9.82 18.67 21.22
C VAL A 294 -8.64 18.23 20.38
N ASP A 295 -7.66 17.55 20.98
CA ASP A 295 -6.50 17.04 20.24
C ASP A 295 -6.78 15.67 19.56
N PRO A 296 -5.90 15.21 18.65
CA PRO A 296 -6.01 13.91 18.01
C PRO A 296 -6.03 12.70 18.94
N GLN A 297 -5.61 12.82 20.20
CA GLN A 297 -5.66 11.77 21.23
C GLN A 297 -6.96 11.83 22.05
N GLY A 298 -7.86 12.77 21.73
CA GLY A 298 -9.13 12.96 22.41
C GLY A 298 -9.01 13.70 23.74
N VAL A 299 -7.90 14.36 24.03
CA VAL A 299 -7.79 15.23 25.21
C VAL A 299 -8.53 16.53 24.95
N ILE A 300 -9.34 16.97 25.91
CA ILE A 300 -10.12 18.21 25.84
C ILE A 300 -9.37 19.29 26.62
N TYR A 301 -9.09 20.43 25.98
CA TYR A 301 -8.45 21.58 26.60
C TYR A 301 -9.44 22.72 26.79
N GLN A 302 -9.42 23.31 27.98
CA GLN A 302 -10.22 24.48 28.30
C GLN A 302 -9.63 25.73 27.65
N GLY A 303 -10.41 26.37 26.77
CA GLY A 303 -10.05 27.65 26.15
C GLY A 303 -10.56 28.84 26.97
N ARG A 304 -11.46 29.64 26.39
CA ARG A 304 -12.11 30.78 27.07
C ARG A 304 -13.01 30.35 28.22
N VAL A 305 -12.85 31.03 29.36
CA VAL A 305 -13.57 30.74 30.61
C VAL A 305 -14.35 31.94 31.16
N SER A 306 -15.51 31.66 31.74
CA SER A 306 -16.30 32.66 32.49
C SER A 306 -15.71 32.84 33.90
N THR A 307 -15.61 34.09 34.37
CA THR A 307 -15.27 34.40 35.77
C THR A 307 -16.50 34.55 36.67
N GLN A 308 -17.71 34.37 36.14
CA GLN A 308 -18.96 34.49 36.89
C GLN A 308 -19.37 33.16 37.52
N SER A 309 -19.53 33.16 38.84
CA SER A 309 -20.04 32.01 39.60
C SER A 309 -21.44 31.61 39.11
N GLY A 310 -21.58 30.37 38.63
CA GLY A 310 -22.86 29.77 38.26
C GLY A 310 -23.29 29.92 36.79
N ASN A 311 -22.49 30.55 35.91
CA ASN A 311 -22.71 30.51 34.46
C ASN A 311 -21.39 30.26 33.70
N PRO A 312 -21.16 29.05 33.14
CA PRO A 312 -19.94 28.73 32.42
C PRO A 312 -19.88 29.33 30.99
N ASP A 313 -20.99 29.84 30.46
CA ASP A 313 -21.07 30.29 29.06
C ASP A 313 -20.47 31.70 28.89
N VAL A 314 -19.42 31.77 28.09
CA VAL A 314 -18.70 33.01 27.74
C VAL A 314 -18.61 33.17 26.23
N ILE A 315 -18.71 34.42 25.75
CA ILE A 315 -18.54 34.75 24.34
C ILE A 315 -17.10 34.43 23.87
N GLY A 316 -17.00 33.60 22.82
CA GLY A 316 -15.76 33.29 22.12
C GLY A 316 -15.29 34.39 21.15
N ALA A 317 -14.21 34.13 20.42
CA ALA A 317 -13.80 34.88 19.23
C ALA A 317 -13.41 33.90 18.12
N HIS A 318 -14.33 32.99 17.80
CA HIS A 318 -14.09 31.88 16.87
C HIS A 318 -14.90 32.02 15.57
N ALA A 319 -15.93 32.87 15.53
CA ALA A 319 -16.74 33.12 14.33
C ALA A 319 -17.13 34.61 14.27
N SER A 320 -16.42 35.38 13.44
CA SER A 320 -16.66 36.83 13.26
C SER A 320 -18.14 37.12 12.97
N GLY A 321 -18.68 38.17 13.60
CA GLY A 321 -20.10 38.52 13.59
C GLY A 321 -21.05 37.52 14.28
N ASN A 322 -20.56 36.34 14.70
CA ASN A 322 -21.39 35.22 15.15
C ASN A 322 -21.05 34.64 16.53
N ASN A 323 -20.12 35.24 17.27
CA ASN A 323 -19.66 34.74 18.57
C ASN A 323 -20.73 34.74 19.70
N SER A 324 -21.75 35.59 19.62
CA SER A 324 -22.84 35.60 20.61
C SER A 324 -23.77 34.41 20.42
N ASN A 325 -24.30 33.85 21.50
CA ASN A 325 -25.15 32.65 21.51
C ASN A 325 -24.51 31.36 20.96
N THR A 326 -23.19 31.34 20.76
CA THR A 326 -22.47 30.17 20.28
C THR A 326 -21.45 29.64 21.28
N MET A 327 -21.16 28.34 21.23
CA MET A 327 -19.97 27.72 21.82
C MET A 327 -19.08 27.16 20.71
N GLY A 328 -17.83 27.61 20.62
CA GLY A 328 -16.86 27.12 19.64
C GLY A 328 -15.99 26.00 20.19
N ILE A 329 -15.96 24.86 19.48
CA ILE A 329 -15.05 23.74 19.75
C ILE A 329 -14.10 23.59 18.57
N CYS A 330 -12.79 23.67 18.81
CA CYS A 330 -11.76 23.47 17.79
C CYS A 330 -11.14 22.07 17.88
N VAL A 331 -11.34 21.25 16.85
CA VAL A 331 -10.61 19.98 16.72
C VAL A 331 -9.23 20.31 16.14
N ILE A 332 -8.17 20.06 16.91
CA ILE A 332 -6.80 20.46 16.57
C ILE A 332 -6.31 19.63 15.38
N GLY A 333 -6.07 20.30 14.26
CA GLY A 333 -5.57 19.73 13.02
C GLY A 333 -6.06 20.44 11.76
N ASN A 334 -5.58 19.99 10.61
CA ASN A 334 -6.03 20.36 9.28
C ASN A 334 -6.81 19.19 8.66
N TYR A 335 -8.12 19.42 8.50
CA TYR A 335 -9.07 18.43 8.00
C TYR A 335 -9.65 18.77 6.62
N ASN A 336 -8.88 19.47 5.79
CA ASN A 336 -9.25 19.67 4.39
C ASN A 336 -9.16 18.38 3.57
N ASN A 337 -8.13 17.57 3.81
CA ASN A 337 -7.86 16.36 3.02
C ASN A 337 -7.92 15.06 3.84
N THR A 338 -8.13 15.15 5.15
CA THR A 338 -8.24 14.01 6.05
C THR A 338 -9.31 14.26 7.10
N VAL A 339 -9.84 13.21 7.71
CA VAL A 339 -10.86 13.30 8.76
C VAL A 339 -10.19 13.27 10.15
N PRO A 340 -10.83 13.78 11.22
CA PRO A 340 -10.30 13.66 12.57
C PRO A 340 -10.07 12.21 13.00
N SER A 341 -9.29 11.97 14.05
CA SER A 341 -9.17 10.64 14.65
C SER A 341 -10.48 10.19 15.32
N ASP A 342 -10.61 8.89 15.60
CA ASP A 342 -11.76 8.38 16.37
C ASP A 342 -11.79 8.96 17.78
N GLN A 343 -10.63 9.04 18.42
CA GLN A 343 -10.42 9.63 19.75
C GLN A 343 -10.92 11.09 19.81
N ALA A 344 -10.51 11.92 18.85
CA ALA A 344 -10.95 13.32 18.77
C ALA A 344 -12.46 13.44 18.55
N ARG A 345 -13.05 12.58 17.69
CA ARG A 345 -14.51 12.57 17.47
C ARG A 345 -15.28 12.17 18.71
N ILE A 346 -14.82 11.16 19.46
CA ILE A 346 -15.46 10.72 20.70
C ILE A 346 -15.55 11.88 21.69
N SER A 347 -14.44 12.56 21.95
CA SER A 347 -14.40 13.72 22.85
C SER A 347 -15.22 14.91 22.34
N LEU A 348 -15.24 15.14 21.02
CA LEU A 348 -16.13 16.13 20.42
C LEU A 348 -17.61 15.79 20.69
N HIS A 349 -18.02 14.53 20.49
CA HIS A 349 -19.40 14.11 20.74
C HIS A 349 -19.79 14.29 22.21
N GLU A 350 -18.94 13.91 23.14
CA GLU A 350 -19.18 14.06 24.58
C GLU A 350 -19.32 15.54 24.98
N MET A 351 -18.45 16.42 24.47
CA MET A 351 -18.54 17.87 24.73
C MET A 351 -19.81 18.50 24.16
N LEU A 352 -20.20 18.11 22.94
CA LEU A 352 -21.44 18.57 22.32
C LEU A 352 -22.67 18.04 23.07
N ALA A 353 -22.64 16.78 23.52
CA ALA A 353 -23.73 16.18 24.29
C ALA A 353 -23.88 16.83 25.66
N TRP A 354 -22.78 17.10 26.37
CA TRP A 354 -22.78 17.87 27.60
C TRP A 354 -23.47 19.22 27.41
N LYS A 355 -23.04 20.01 26.42
CA LYS A 355 -23.61 21.35 26.21
C LYS A 355 -25.07 21.29 25.75
N ALA A 356 -25.41 20.32 24.92
CA ALA A 356 -26.79 20.10 24.49
C ALA A 356 -27.71 19.74 25.66
N SER A 357 -27.23 18.90 26.59
CA SER A 357 -27.93 18.56 27.83
C SER A 357 -28.06 19.77 28.76
N ASP A 358 -26.96 20.50 29.00
CA ASP A 358 -26.89 21.70 29.86
C ASP A 358 -27.86 22.80 29.44
N ARG A 359 -28.02 23.00 28.13
CA ARG A 359 -28.84 24.10 27.56
C ARG A 359 -30.14 23.66 26.91
N ASN A 360 -30.48 22.38 27.03
CA ASN A 360 -31.69 21.81 26.42
C ASN A 360 -31.77 22.09 24.91
N ILE A 361 -30.69 21.77 24.20
CA ILE A 361 -30.55 21.99 22.75
C ILE A 361 -30.78 20.64 22.05
N ASP A 362 -31.73 20.60 21.11
CA ASP A 362 -31.90 19.46 20.21
C ASP A 362 -30.73 19.40 19.20
N PRO A 363 -29.85 18.38 19.23
CA PRO A 363 -28.69 18.31 18.35
C PRO A 363 -29.04 18.14 16.86
N LEU A 364 -30.23 17.61 16.54
CA LEU A 364 -30.75 17.47 15.18
C LEU A 364 -31.47 18.74 14.69
N GLY A 365 -31.78 19.66 15.61
CA GLY A 365 -32.58 20.85 15.38
C GLY A 365 -31.86 21.96 14.60
N THR A 366 -32.68 22.91 14.14
CA THR A 366 -32.24 24.18 13.55
C THR A 366 -33.03 25.32 14.18
N SER A 367 -32.41 26.48 14.37
CA SER A 367 -33.13 27.68 14.81
C SER A 367 -32.50 28.96 14.25
N VAL A 368 -33.25 30.06 14.27
CA VAL A 368 -32.73 31.36 13.84
C VAL A 368 -31.89 31.93 14.98
N LYS A 369 -30.60 32.07 14.75
CA LYS A 369 -29.70 32.79 15.65
C LYS A 369 -30.02 34.28 15.59
N SER A 370 -30.05 34.96 16.74
CA SER A 370 -30.24 36.40 16.80
C SER A 370 -29.17 37.10 15.95
N GLY A 371 -29.62 37.89 14.95
CA GLY A 371 -28.75 38.59 14.00
C GLY A 371 -28.34 37.84 12.72
N SER A 372 -28.62 36.54 12.57
CA SER A 372 -28.23 35.79 11.34
C SER A 372 -29.23 35.88 10.19
N GLY A 373 -30.51 36.11 10.49
CA GLY A 373 -31.60 36.22 9.50
C GLY A 373 -32.02 34.90 8.82
N SER A 374 -31.29 33.79 9.01
CA SER A 374 -31.60 32.46 8.46
C SER A 374 -31.47 31.34 9.53
N PRO A 375 -32.24 30.24 9.43
CA PRO A 375 -32.11 29.10 10.33
C PRO A 375 -30.74 28.43 10.18
N LEU A 376 -30.06 28.20 11.31
CA LEU A 376 -28.77 27.52 11.36
C LEU A 376 -28.90 26.21 12.15
N PRO A 377 -28.10 25.19 11.81
CA PRO A 377 -28.02 23.97 12.60
C PRO A 377 -27.52 24.24 14.02
N HIS A 378 -28.14 23.61 15.02
CA HIS A 378 -27.69 23.72 16.41
C HIS A 378 -26.25 23.21 16.63
N ILE A 379 -25.74 22.32 15.77
CA ILE A 379 -24.32 21.90 15.73
C ILE A 379 -23.73 22.19 14.34
N GLY A 380 -23.31 23.41 14.02
CA GLY A 380 -22.82 23.72 12.67
C GLY A 380 -21.30 23.64 12.54
N GLY A 381 -20.81 23.66 11.31
CA GLY A 381 -19.40 23.96 11.02
C GLY A 381 -19.21 25.47 10.91
N HIS A 382 -18.00 25.99 11.08
CA HIS A 382 -17.75 27.44 10.94
C HIS A 382 -18.23 28.00 9.58
N ARG A 383 -18.08 27.23 8.50
CA ARG A 383 -18.58 27.60 7.16
C ARG A 383 -20.10 27.82 7.06
N ASP A 384 -20.89 27.34 8.02
CA ASP A 384 -22.33 27.63 8.09
C ASP A 384 -22.61 29.06 8.58
N TYR A 385 -21.62 29.70 9.21
CA TYR A 385 -21.73 31.02 9.87
C TYR A 385 -20.91 32.11 9.18
N GLY A 386 -20.01 31.77 8.25
CA GLY A 386 -19.13 32.72 7.57
C GLY A 386 -18.40 32.12 6.37
N SER A 387 -17.68 32.95 5.63
CA SER A 387 -16.90 32.53 4.45
C SER A 387 -15.56 31.94 4.87
N THR A 388 -15.51 30.61 5.04
CA THR A 388 -14.31 29.87 5.46
C THR A 388 -14.40 28.41 5.01
N ASP A 389 -13.25 27.75 4.88
CA ASP A 389 -13.18 26.30 4.67
C ASP A 389 -13.32 25.50 5.98
N CYS A 390 -13.24 26.15 7.14
CA CYS A 390 -13.38 25.50 8.45
C CYS A 390 -14.78 24.86 8.63
N PRO A 391 -14.91 23.61 9.13
CA PRO A 391 -13.92 22.77 9.81
C PRO A 391 -13.12 21.82 8.89
N GLY A 392 -13.09 22.09 7.58
CA GLY A 392 -12.32 21.36 6.57
C GLY A 392 -13.19 20.55 5.61
N HIS A 393 -12.77 20.43 4.35
CA HIS A 393 -13.55 19.75 3.30
C HIS A 393 -13.82 18.26 3.57
N ALA A 394 -12.91 17.55 4.22
CA ALA A 394 -13.11 16.14 4.58
C ALA A 394 -13.94 15.97 5.86
N PHE A 395 -13.85 16.91 6.81
CA PHE A 395 -14.57 16.80 8.08
C PHE A 395 -16.02 17.31 8.01
N TYR A 396 -16.28 18.41 7.30
CA TYR A 396 -17.62 19.01 7.23
C TYR A 396 -18.75 18.04 6.81
N PRO A 397 -18.56 17.13 5.82
CA PRO A 397 -19.58 16.13 5.46
C PRO A 397 -19.95 15.17 6.60
N GLN A 398 -19.15 15.07 7.67
CA GLN A 398 -19.42 14.21 8.82
C GLN A 398 -20.31 14.86 9.88
N LEU A 399 -20.57 16.18 9.80
CA LEU A 399 -21.37 16.88 10.81
C LEU A 399 -22.79 16.30 10.99
N PRO A 400 -23.51 15.79 9.98
CA PRO A 400 -24.76 15.06 10.20
C PRO A 400 -24.59 13.84 11.12
N SER A 401 -23.55 13.03 10.91
CA SER A 401 -23.24 11.87 11.75
C SER A 401 -22.86 12.27 13.17
N VAL A 402 -22.12 13.37 13.33
CA VAL A 402 -21.82 13.99 14.63
C VAL A 402 -23.11 14.31 15.39
N ARG A 403 -24.11 14.93 14.74
CA ARG A 403 -25.40 15.23 15.40
C ARG A 403 -26.13 13.97 15.84
N THR A 404 -26.17 12.95 14.99
CA THR A 404 -26.83 11.67 15.31
C THR A 404 -26.11 10.95 16.46
N ALA A 405 -24.79 11.03 16.55
CA ALA A 405 -24.04 10.51 17.68
C ALA A 405 -24.37 11.26 18.98
N VAL A 406 -24.44 12.60 18.93
CA VAL A 406 -24.82 13.42 20.08
C VAL A 406 -26.26 13.12 20.54
N ASP A 407 -27.21 12.97 19.60
CA ASP A 407 -28.59 12.58 19.90
C ASP A 407 -28.68 11.20 20.55
N ALA A 408 -27.90 10.23 20.07
CA ALA A 408 -27.80 8.90 20.65
C ALA A 408 -27.28 8.94 22.10
N ILE A 409 -26.25 9.74 22.35
CA ILE A 409 -25.71 9.97 23.71
C ILE A 409 -26.79 10.59 24.63
N LEU A 410 -27.52 11.61 24.16
CA LEU A 410 -28.60 12.24 24.92
C LEU A 410 -29.76 11.29 25.23
N LYS A 411 -29.99 10.28 24.39
CA LYS A 411 -31.00 9.22 24.59
C LYS A 411 -30.51 8.09 25.50
N GLY A 412 -29.25 8.11 25.91
CA GLY A 412 -28.65 7.04 26.73
C GLY A 412 -28.40 5.75 25.96
N GLU A 413 -28.19 5.81 24.64
CA GLU A 413 -27.76 4.66 23.84
C GLU A 413 -26.32 4.24 24.25
N VAL A 414 -26.03 2.93 24.25
CA VAL A 414 -24.85 2.36 24.93
C VAL A 414 -23.52 2.73 24.26
N ILE A 415 -22.54 3.10 25.09
CA ILE A 415 -21.22 3.67 24.76
C ILE A 415 -20.31 2.63 24.08
N ALA A 416 -19.52 3.10 23.11
CA ALA A 416 -18.35 2.43 22.54
C ALA A 416 -17.39 1.94 23.66
N ASP A 417 -17.20 0.62 23.80
CA ASP A 417 -16.33 0.06 24.85
C ASP A 417 -15.85 -1.37 24.53
N LYS A 418 -14.99 -1.91 25.39
CA LYS A 418 -14.53 -3.30 25.42
C LYS A 418 -15.41 -4.12 26.37
N TYR A 419 -15.88 -5.27 25.88
CA TYR A 419 -16.65 -6.25 26.66
C TYR A 419 -15.89 -7.58 26.69
N TYR A 420 -15.64 -8.10 27.88
CA TYR A 420 -14.87 -9.33 28.09
C TYR A 420 -15.77 -10.58 28.10
N ILE A 421 -15.30 -11.67 27.50
CA ILE A 421 -16.08 -12.91 27.31
C ILE A 421 -15.17 -14.13 27.57
N PRO A 422 -15.39 -14.90 28.67
CA PRO A 422 -16.36 -14.60 29.72
C PRO A 422 -15.99 -13.31 30.47
N GLN A 423 -17.00 -12.63 31.04
CA GLN A 423 -16.81 -11.38 31.78
C GLN A 423 -15.77 -11.50 32.90
N GLY A 424 -15.75 -12.63 33.61
CA GLY A 424 -14.82 -12.85 34.71
C GLY A 424 -14.86 -11.72 35.76
N GLY A 425 -13.68 -11.23 36.15
CA GLY A 425 -13.53 -10.11 37.09
C GLY A 425 -13.56 -8.72 36.44
N HIS A 426 -13.85 -8.63 35.14
CA HIS A 426 -13.87 -7.35 34.42
C HIS A 426 -15.19 -6.59 34.65
N ASP A 427 -15.11 -5.27 34.61
CA ASP A 427 -16.25 -4.37 34.86
C ASP A 427 -17.40 -4.57 33.86
N LYS A 428 -17.08 -4.96 32.61
CA LYS A 428 -18.04 -5.12 31.50
C LYS A 428 -17.76 -6.40 30.74
N GLY A 429 -18.81 -7.15 30.43
CA GLY A 429 -18.66 -8.38 29.69
C GLY A 429 -19.93 -9.22 29.66
N PHE A 430 -19.81 -10.41 29.11
CA PHE A 430 -20.91 -11.36 29.01
C PHE A 430 -20.44 -12.74 29.46
N ALA A 431 -21.35 -13.59 29.92
CA ALA A 431 -21.01 -14.95 30.28
C ALA A 431 -20.59 -15.78 29.06
N THR A 432 -21.25 -15.54 27.92
CA THR A 432 -21.03 -16.25 26.66
C THR A 432 -20.98 -15.27 25.48
N LEU A 433 -20.41 -15.70 24.37
CA LEU A 433 -20.45 -14.96 23.10
C LEU A 433 -21.88 -14.91 22.56
N ALA A 434 -22.68 -15.98 22.72
CA ALA A 434 -24.09 -15.94 22.37
C ALA A 434 -24.86 -14.84 23.12
N ASP A 435 -24.61 -14.67 24.42
CA ASP A 435 -25.21 -13.59 25.22
C ASP A 435 -24.78 -12.20 24.72
N ALA A 436 -23.49 -12.04 24.39
CA ALA A 436 -22.96 -10.79 23.85
C ALA A 436 -23.60 -10.42 22.51
N VAL A 437 -23.77 -11.40 21.61
CA VAL A 437 -24.40 -11.18 20.30
C VAL A 437 -25.91 -10.98 20.42
N ASN A 438 -26.58 -11.70 21.32
CA ASN A 438 -28.00 -11.44 21.62
C ASN A 438 -28.20 -10.02 22.18
N TRP A 439 -27.31 -9.58 23.07
CA TRP A 439 -27.31 -8.21 23.56
C TRP A 439 -27.09 -7.23 22.40
N LEU A 440 -26.09 -7.46 21.55
CA LEU A 440 -25.83 -6.63 20.37
C LEU A 440 -27.06 -6.53 19.48
N ASN A 441 -27.73 -7.62 19.15
CA ASN A 441 -28.91 -7.61 18.27
C ASN A 441 -30.08 -6.79 18.81
N ASN A 442 -30.13 -6.57 20.14
CA ASN A 442 -31.22 -5.85 20.80
C ASN A 442 -30.82 -4.42 21.23
N ASN A 443 -29.59 -3.97 20.96
CA ASN A 443 -29.08 -2.68 21.41
C ASN A 443 -28.32 -1.94 20.29
N ASN A 444 -28.60 -0.63 20.17
CA ASN A 444 -27.86 0.24 19.26
C ASN A 444 -26.46 0.53 19.83
N LEU A 445 -25.43 0.53 18.97
CA LEU A 445 -24.08 0.94 19.35
C LEU A 445 -23.91 2.44 19.14
N ALA A 446 -23.34 3.16 20.09
CA ALA A 446 -23.02 4.59 19.94
C ALA A 446 -21.68 4.85 19.21
N GLY A 447 -20.81 3.83 19.08
CA GLY A 447 -19.52 3.91 18.38
C GLY A 447 -18.86 2.52 18.24
N PRO A 448 -17.54 2.45 17.98
CA PRO A 448 -16.82 1.18 17.83
C PRO A 448 -16.86 0.35 19.11
N THR A 449 -17.09 -0.95 18.99
CA THR A 449 -17.19 -1.86 20.15
C THR A 449 -16.28 -3.06 19.95
N GLU A 450 -15.67 -3.55 21.03
CA GLU A 450 -14.85 -4.75 21.01
C GLU A 450 -15.40 -5.84 21.92
N PHE A 451 -15.48 -7.07 21.41
CA PHE A 451 -15.67 -8.27 22.21
C PHE A 451 -14.32 -8.98 22.37
N ARG A 452 -13.82 -9.00 23.61
CA ARG A 452 -12.52 -9.55 24.01
C ARG A 452 -12.71 -10.96 24.56
N ILE A 453 -12.21 -11.96 23.85
CA ILE A 453 -12.32 -13.36 24.27
C ILE A 453 -11.17 -13.69 25.22
N THR A 454 -11.47 -13.91 26.50
CA THR A 454 -10.49 -14.05 27.59
C THR A 454 -10.18 -15.52 27.94
N ALA A 455 -10.98 -16.46 27.46
CA ALA A 455 -10.80 -17.89 27.68
C ALA A 455 -11.47 -18.72 26.58
N ASP A 456 -11.28 -20.04 26.60
CA ASP A 456 -12.04 -20.96 25.77
C ASP A 456 -13.54 -20.84 26.05
N LEU A 457 -14.35 -20.88 24.99
CA LEU A 457 -15.80 -20.75 25.05
C LEU A 457 -16.49 -21.99 24.48
N ASP A 458 -17.60 -22.40 25.10
CA ASP A 458 -18.49 -23.46 24.60
C ASP A 458 -19.85 -22.87 24.21
N GLU A 459 -20.01 -22.62 22.91
CA GLU A 459 -21.18 -22.01 22.26
C GLU A 459 -21.91 -23.03 21.38
N THR A 460 -21.94 -24.30 21.80
CA THR A 460 -22.50 -25.41 21.02
C THR A 460 -24.02 -25.56 21.13
N GLY A 461 -24.66 -24.85 22.07
CA GLY A 461 -26.09 -24.96 22.35
C GLY A 461 -27.01 -24.35 21.29
N THR A 462 -26.63 -23.22 20.69
CA THR A 462 -27.44 -22.47 19.71
C THR A 462 -26.56 -21.78 18.66
N ASP A 463 -27.13 -21.45 17.50
CA ASP A 463 -26.42 -20.67 16.48
C ASP A 463 -26.18 -19.24 16.99
N ILE A 464 -24.95 -18.74 16.87
CA ILE A 464 -24.65 -17.32 17.16
C ILE A 464 -24.98 -16.52 15.90
N THR A 465 -26.13 -15.84 15.91
CA THR A 465 -26.62 -15.08 14.75
C THR A 465 -26.45 -13.58 14.96
N PHE A 466 -25.72 -12.91 14.09
CA PHE A 466 -25.71 -11.45 13.96
C PHE A 466 -26.82 -11.02 13.00
N ASP A 467 -27.65 -10.07 13.43
CA ASP A 467 -28.68 -9.43 12.60
C ASP A 467 -28.65 -7.91 12.83
N ARG A 468 -27.64 -7.26 12.24
CA ARG A 468 -27.35 -5.84 12.48
C ARG A 468 -27.05 -5.08 11.19
N ASN A 469 -28.11 -4.57 10.55
CA ASN A 469 -28.00 -3.82 9.30
C ASN A 469 -27.60 -2.34 9.47
N ASP A 470 -27.65 -1.85 10.71
CA ASP A 470 -27.44 -0.47 11.12
C ASP A 470 -25.98 -0.15 11.46
N LEU A 471 -25.14 -1.19 11.63
CA LEU A 471 -23.70 -1.02 11.82
C LEU A 471 -23.09 -0.30 10.63
N SER A 472 -22.06 0.48 10.94
CA SER A 472 -21.34 1.33 9.99
C SER A 472 -19.85 1.28 10.33
N SER A 473 -19.00 1.87 9.48
CA SER A 473 -17.57 2.04 9.80
C SER A 473 -17.34 2.73 11.15
N PHE A 474 -18.27 3.58 11.59
CA PHE A 474 -18.24 4.29 12.87
C PHE A 474 -18.87 3.52 14.04
N ARG A 475 -19.84 2.64 13.77
CA ARG A 475 -20.50 1.78 14.77
C ARG A 475 -20.18 0.33 14.41
N ASN A 476 -18.90 -0.02 14.44
CA ASN A 476 -18.41 -1.33 14.04
C ASN A 476 -18.22 -2.24 15.26
N LEU A 477 -18.14 -3.55 15.01
CA LEU A 477 -17.81 -4.54 16.02
C LEU A 477 -16.52 -5.25 15.64
N THR A 478 -15.58 -5.33 16.58
CA THR A 478 -14.42 -6.22 16.47
C THR A 478 -14.48 -7.31 17.54
N ILE A 479 -14.37 -8.56 17.11
CA ILE A 479 -14.26 -9.73 18.00
C ILE A 479 -12.82 -10.23 17.90
N ARG A 480 -12.11 -10.26 19.03
CA ARG A 480 -10.69 -10.64 19.06
C ARG A 480 -10.31 -11.29 20.39
N PRO A 481 -9.23 -12.10 20.43
CA PRO A 481 -8.73 -12.59 21.70
C PRO A 481 -8.21 -11.42 22.55
N ASP A 482 -8.30 -11.60 23.86
CA ASP A 482 -7.64 -10.70 24.79
C ASP A 482 -6.11 -10.88 24.74
N ASP A 483 -5.38 -9.86 25.19
CA ASP A 483 -3.94 -9.81 24.95
C ASP A 483 -3.22 -10.97 25.67
N GLY A 484 -2.42 -11.72 24.91
CA GLY A 484 -1.71 -12.91 25.41
C GLY A 484 -2.55 -14.18 25.54
N VAL A 485 -3.83 -14.16 25.14
CA VAL A 485 -4.73 -15.32 25.19
C VAL A 485 -4.87 -15.96 23.80
N ASN A 486 -4.95 -17.31 23.78
CA ASN A 486 -5.16 -18.10 22.55
C ASN A 486 -6.46 -18.93 22.62
N PRO A 487 -7.64 -18.29 22.66
CA PRO A 487 -8.88 -18.97 22.98
C PRO A 487 -9.41 -19.84 21.83
N VAL A 488 -10.01 -20.96 22.20
CA VAL A 488 -10.81 -21.82 21.34
C VAL A 488 -12.30 -21.57 21.61
N VAL A 489 -13.01 -21.05 20.62
CA VAL A 489 -14.46 -20.85 20.66
C VAL A 489 -15.12 -22.01 19.93
N ARG A 490 -15.68 -22.95 20.68
CA ARG A 490 -16.48 -24.06 20.13
C ARG A 490 -17.84 -23.53 19.76
N ILE A 491 -18.24 -23.66 18.50
CA ILE A 491 -19.49 -23.11 17.97
C ILE A 491 -20.35 -24.21 17.37
N ARG A 492 -21.68 -24.07 17.51
CA ARG A 492 -22.61 -24.79 16.64
C ARG A 492 -22.59 -24.21 15.22
N GLN A 493 -22.75 -22.90 15.09
CA GLN A 493 -22.62 -22.14 13.84
C GLN A 493 -22.46 -20.65 14.17
N LEU A 494 -21.69 -19.94 13.36
CA LEU A 494 -21.61 -18.48 13.37
C LEU A 494 -22.34 -17.94 12.13
N HIS A 495 -23.43 -17.21 12.32
CA HIS A 495 -24.33 -16.77 11.26
C HIS A 495 -24.40 -15.24 11.17
N PHE A 496 -24.18 -14.68 9.98
CA PHE A 496 -24.33 -13.27 9.67
C PHE A 496 -25.50 -13.07 8.71
N PHE A 497 -26.61 -12.58 9.24
CA PHE A 497 -27.82 -12.29 8.48
C PHE A 497 -27.94 -10.77 8.29
N ALA A 498 -27.92 -10.28 7.05
CA ALA A 498 -28.07 -8.86 6.72
C ALA A 498 -27.16 -7.89 7.52
N THR A 499 -25.99 -8.36 7.94
CA THR A 499 -25.12 -7.71 8.94
C THR A 499 -23.96 -6.98 8.30
N LYS A 500 -23.50 -5.89 8.91
CA LYS A 500 -22.44 -5.05 8.33
C LYS A 500 -21.31 -4.72 9.30
N PHE A 501 -20.12 -4.42 8.77
CA PHE A 501 -19.00 -3.85 9.54
C PHE A 501 -18.62 -4.64 10.80
N ILE A 502 -18.48 -5.96 10.66
CA ILE A 502 -17.97 -6.84 11.73
C ILE A 502 -16.60 -7.37 11.33
N THR A 503 -15.64 -7.29 12.25
CA THR A 503 -14.32 -7.89 12.11
C THR A 503 -14.13 -9.00 13.14
N ILE A 504 -13.73 -10.19 12.70
CA ILE A 504 -13.13 -11.22 13.55
C ILE A 504 -11.63 -11.19 13.31
N ASP A 505 -10.85 -10.93 14.35
CA ASP A 505 -9.39 -10.82 14.27
C ASP A 505 -8.72 -11.70 15.32
N GLY A 506 -7.99 -12.72 14.90
CA GLY A 506 -7.18 -13.52 15.81
C GLY A 506 -5.82 -12.94 16.16
N GLY A 507 -5.52 -11.69 15.79
CA GLY A 507 -4.24 -11.03 16.07
C GLY A 507 -3.09 -11.53 15.17
N SER A 508 -1.89 -10.97 15.29
CA SER A 508 -0.78 -11.23 14.34
C SER A 508 -0.34 -12.70 14.25
N ALA A 509 -0.56 -13.50 15.30
CA ALA A 509 -0.11 -14.89 15.41
C ALA A 509 -1.21 -15.95 15.22
N ARG A 510 -2.40 -15.57 14.75
CA ARG A 510 -3.58 -16.46 14.64
C ARG A 510 -4.00 -17.09 15.97
N ASN A 511 -4.16 -16.26 17.00
CA ASN A 511 -4.42 -16.69 18.37
C ASN A 511 -5.88 -17.10 18.62
N LEU A 512 -6.81 -16.75 17.73
CA LEU A 512 -8.21 -17.15 17.85
C LEU A 512 -8.49 -18.42 17.03
N THR A 513 -9.11 -19.42 17.67
CA THR A 513 -9.61 -20.61 16.99
C THR A 513 -11.13 -20.70 17.08
N LEU A 514 -11.81 -20.69 15.93
CA LEU A 514 -13.23 -21.01 15.80
C LEU A 514 -13.36 -22.50 15.46
N MET A 515 -13.97 -23.28 16.35
CA MET A 515 -14.06 -24.72 16.20
C MET A 515 -15.52 -25.17 16.07
N LEU A 516 -15.90 -25.65 14.90
CA LEU A 516 -17.21 -26.27 14.69
C LEU A 516 -17.32 -27.58 15.50
N ASP A 517 -18.33 -27.68 16.34
CA ASP A 517 -18.61 -28.89 17.13
C ASP A 517 -20.05 -29.36 16.89
N ASN A 518 -20.39 -29.60 15.61
CA ASN A 518 -21.73 -30.00 15.21
C ASN A 518 -21.75 -30.79 13.88
N ASP A 519 -22.49 -31.91 13.86
CA ASP A 519 -22.66 -32.79 12.69
C ASP A 519 -23.94 -32.52 11.87
N GLU A 520 -24.82 -31.63 12.33
CA GLU A 520 -26.11 -31.30 11.72
C GLU A 520 -26.04 -30.11 10.76
N VAL A 521 -25.12 -29.15 10.99
CA VAL A 521 -25.02 -27.93 10.16
C VAL A 521 -24.22 -28.18 8.88
N GLN A 522 -24.55 -27.44 7.83
CA GLN A 522 -23.87 -27.53 6.52
C GLN A 522 -22.62 -26.63 6.44
N GLN A 523 -22.40 -25.73 7.41
CA GLN A 523 -21.31 -24.77 7.40
C GLN A 523 -20.98 -24.26 8.80
N ALA A 524 -19.69 -24.01 9.10
CA ALA A 524 -19.28 -23.42 10.37
C ALA A 524 -19.62 -21.93 10.44
N ILE A 525 -19.36 -21.21 9.34
CA ILE A 525 -19.66 -19.79 9.20
C ILE A 525 -20.62 -19.59 8.03
N TYR A 526 -21.74 -18.94 8.28
CA TYR A 526 -22.75 -18.66 7.29
C TYR A 526 -22.94 -17.15 7.14
N ILE A 527 -22.82 -16.62 5.93
CA ILE A 527 -22.99 -15.20 5.65
C ILE A 527 -24.05 -15.06 4.57
N GLU A 528 -25.19 -14.44 4.87
CA GLU A 528 -26.27 -14.34 3.90
C GLU A 528 -26.95 -12.97 3.83
N GLY A 529 -27.72 -12.80 2.76
CA GLY A 529 -28.52 -11.62 2.50
C GLY A 529 -27.68 -10.39 2.15
N SER A 530 -28.15 -9.22 2.57
CA SER A 530 -27.51 -7.91 2.35
C SER A 530 -26.25 -7.65 3.21
N SER A 531 -25.63 -8.71 3.74
CA SER A 531 -24.44 -8.61 4.59
C SER A 531 -23.28 -7.95 3.84
N ARG A 532 -22.54 -7.05 4.50
CA ARG A 532 -21.42 -6.36 3.85
C ARG A 532 -20.28 -5.98 4.77
N ASP A 533 -19.08 -5.82 4.24
CA ASP A 533 -17.92 -5.33 5.00
C ASP A 533 -17.63 -6.21 6.24
N ILE A 534 -17.75 -7.53 6.07
CA ILE A 534 -17.38 -8.52 7.08
C ILE A 534 -15.97 -8.99 6.79
N THR A 535 -15.10 -8.87 7.78
CA THR A 535 -13.70 -9.30 7.69
C THR A 535 -13.44 -10.40 8.70
N ILE A 536 -12.92 -11.54 8.25
CA ILE A 536 -12.36 -12.56 9.12
C ILE A 536 -10.88 -12.64 8.79
N ARG A 537 -10.04 -12.31 9.78
CA ARG A 537 -8.60 -12.27 9.59
C ARG A 537 -7.83 -12.92 10.71
N ASN A 538 -6.66 -13.43 10.35
CA ASN A 538 -5.74 -14.06 11.28
C ASN A 538 -6.42 -15.11 12.18
N THR A 539 -7.36 -15.90 11.67
CA THR A 539 -8.15 -16.82 12.50
C THR A 539 -7.91 -18.27 12.08
N ASN A 540 -7.86 -19.19 13.06
CA ASN A 540 -7.92 -20.62 12.79
C ASN A 540 -9.40 -21.04 12.77
N ILE A 541 -9.84 -21.72 11.72
CA ILE A 541 -11.20 -22.24 11.56
C ILE A 541 -11.05 -23.75 11.40
N THR A 542 -11.59 -24.52 12.34
CA THR A 542 -11.46 -25.99 12.35
C THR A 542 -12.75 -26.64 12.84
N PHE A 543 -12.75 -27.95 13.00
CA PHE A 543 -13.87 -28.70 13.56
C PHE A 543 -13.40 -29.78 14.52
N GLU A 544 -14.25 -30.14 15.48
CA GLU A 544 -14.12 -31.34 16.29
C GLU A 544 -15.08 -32.42 15.81
N LYS A 545 -16.35 -32.05 15.60
CA LYS A 545 -17.38 -32.86 14.94
C LYS A 545 -17.81 -32.17 13.67
N ARG A 546 -17.90 -32.93 12.58
CA ARG A 546 -18.21 -32.40 11.26
C ARG A 546 -19.12 -33.34 10.49
N ASN A 547 -20.18 -32.75 9.91
CA ASN A 547 -20.94 -33.35 8.83
C ASN A 547 -20.02 -33.63 7.62
N ALA A 548 -20.08 -34.84 7.06
CA ALA A 548 -19.26 -35.24 5.90
C ALA A 548 -19.39 -34.30 4.68
N THR A 549 -20.47 -33.53 4.60
CA THR A 549 -20.76 -32.55 3.54
C THR A 549 -20.57 -31.09 3.96
N ALA A 550 -20.26 -30.82 5.23
CA ALA A 550 -20.14 -29.44 5.72
C ALA A 550 -18.93 -28.71 5.13
N SER A 551 -19.17 -27.47 4.72
CA SER A 551 -18.15 -26.50 4.30
C SER A 551 -17.62 -25.73 5.50
N ALA A 552 -16.46 -25.08 5.39
CA ALA A 552 -16.01 -24.21 6.47
C ALA A 552 -16.84 -22.91 6.47
N ILE A 553 -16.91 -22.25 5.32
CA ILE A 553 -17.58 -20.96 5.17
C ILE A 553 -18.51 -21.00 3.95
N GLN A 554 -19.72 -20.45 4.10
CA GLN A 554 -20.67 -20.29 3.00
C GLN A 554 -21.24 -18.88 2.95
N LEU A 555 -21.18 -18.25 1.78
CA LEU A 555 -21.84 -16.99 1.45
C LEU A 555 -23.04 -17.28 0.55
N ARG A 556 -24.22 -16.73 0.87
CA ARG A 556 -25.43 -16.99 0.09
C ARG A 556 -26.28 -15.74 -0.14
N ARG A 557 -26.78 -15.56 -1.35
CA ARG A 557 -27.83 -14.57 -1.63
C ARG A 557 -29.16 -14.97 -0.95
N VAL A 558 -29.98 -13.98 -0.61
CA VAL A 558 -31.37 -14.20 -0.19
C VAL A 558 -32.32 -13.66 -1.26
N ASP A 559 -33.24 -14.51 -1.73
CA ASP A 559 -34.09 -14.22 -2.89
C ASP A 559 -35.35 -13.38 -2.49
N SER A 560 -35.88 -13.55 -1.27
CA SER A 560 -37.04 -12.81 -0.73
C SER A 560 -37.03 -12.73 0.81
N GLY A 561 -37.71 -11.73 1.40
CA GLY A 561 -37.79 -11.54 2.86
C GLY A 561 -36.99 -10.34 3.39
N ALA A 562 -36.82 -10.22 4.71
CA ALA A 562 -35.87 -9.26 5.28
C ALA A 562 -34.44 -9.63 4.83
N GLY A 563 -33.57 -8.63 4.62
CA GLY A 563 -32.17 -8.91 4.21
C GLY A 563 -31.98 -9.25 2.72
N VAL A 564 -32.92 -8.89 1.83
CA VAL A 564 -32.78 -9.05 0.37
C VAL A 564 -31.43 -8.53 -0.11
N GLY A 565 -30.65 -9.36 -0.81
CA GLY A 565 -29.34 -8.97 -1.34
C GLY A 565 -28.38 -10.15 -1.46
N ALA A 566 -27.16 -9.85 -1.88
CA ALA A 566 -26.04 -10.77 -1.88
C ALA A 566 -24.91 -10.19 -1.01
N PRO A 567 -24.13 -11.04 -0.32
CA PRO A 567 -22.96 -10.59 0.41
C PRO A 567 -21.96 -9.83 -0.47
N THR A 568 -21.47 -8.68 0.02
CA THR A 568 -20.49 -7.83 -0.69
C THR A 568 -19.40 -7.33 0.24
N GLY A 569 -18.19 -7.06 -0.25
CA GLY A 569 -17.08 -6.58 0.59
C GLY A 569 -16.69 -7.58 1.70
N ILE A 570 -16.85 -8.88 1.46
CA ILE A 570 -16.44 -9.93 2.41
C ILE A 570 -14.94 -10.19 2.22
N ARG A 571 -14.20 -10.30 3.33
CA ARG A 571 -12.74 -10.47 3.31
C ARG A 571 -12.29 -11.63 4.20
N PHE A 572 -11.51 -12.54 3.63
CA PHE A 572 -10.79 -13.59 4.34
C PHE A 572 -9.28 -13.35 4.20
N LEU A 573 -8.63 -12.92 5.28
CA LEU A 573 -7.23 -12.49 5.25
C LEU A 573 -6.37 -13.28 6.24
N ASN A 574 -5.32 -13.95 5.76
CA ASN A 574 -4.36 -14.65 6.62
C ASN A 574 -4.99 -15.68 7.58
N ASN A 575 -6.05 -16.38 7.16
CA ASN A 575 -6.69 -17.41 7.99
C ASN A 575 -6.09 -18.79 7.73
N ARG A 576 -6.29 -19.71 8.67
CA ARG A 576 -6.13 -21.15 8.47
C ARG A 576 -7.49 -21.83 8.53
N ILE A 577 -7.92 -22.45 7.44
CA ILE A 577 -9.22 -23.11 7.30
C ILE A 577 -8.98 -24.62 7.17
N GLY A 578 -9.24 -25.36 8.23
CA GLY A 578 -8.94 -26.78 8.35
C GLY A 578 -7.45 -27.08 8.52
N GLU A 579 -7.12 -28.36 8.50
CA GLU A 579 -5.75 -28.88 8.56
C GLU A 579 -5.65 -30.25 7.87
N SER A 580 -4.44 -30.76 7.63
CA SER A 580 -4.21 -31.99 6.86
C SER A 580 -5.05 -33.19 7.35
N GLY A 581 -5.22 -33.34 8.67
CA GLY A 581 -6.04 -34.38 9.29
C GLY A 581 -7.52 -34.03 9.51
N ARG A 582 -7.90 -32.75 9.37
CA ARG A 582 -9.26 -32.24 9.54
C ARG A 582 -9.62 -31.30 8.40
N ARG A 583 -9.95 -31.88 7.25
CA ARG A 583 -10.32 -31.14 6.04
C ARG A 583 -11.82 -30.91 6.00
N PHE A 584 -12.26 -29.70 5.68
CA PHE A 584 -13.68 -29.44 5.41
C PHE A 584 -14.11 -30.07 4.07
N HIS A 585 -15.41 -30.20 3.77
CA HIS A 585 -15.85 -30.76 2.48
C HIS A 585 -15.36 -29.82 1.38
N ASP A 586 -15.77 -28.56 1.53
CA ASP A 586 -15.34 -27.42 0.76
C ASP A 586 -14.83 -26.35 1.74
N GLY A 587 -13.81 -25.59 1.37
CA GLY A 587 -13.26 -24.53 2.23
C GLY A 587 -14.23 -23.35 2.31
N VAL A 588 -14.33 -22.59 1.22
CA VAL A 588 -15.24 -21.45 1.11
C VAL A 588 -16.13 -21.62 -0.12
N ILE A 589 -17.44 -21.43 0.06
CA ILE A 589 -18.43 -21.48 -1.01
C ILE A 589 -19.17 -20.14 -1.10
N THR A 590 -19.35 -19.62 -2.31
CA THR A 590 -20.27 -18.51 -2.60
C THR A 590 -21.42 -18.96 -3.50
N LEU A 591 -22.66 -18.61 -3.15
CA LEU A 591 -23.89 -18.96 -3.88
C LEU A 591 -24.69 -17.70 -4.24
N GLY A 592 -24.27 -17.00 -5.29
CA GLY A 592 -24.95 -15.84 -5.89
C GLY A 592 -25.86 -16.22 -7.06
N SER A 593 -26.47 -15.24 -7.75
CA SER A 593 -27.24 -15.38 -9.01
C SER A 593 -26.78 -14.36 -10.06
N SER A 594 -27.25 -14.53 -11.29
CA SER A 594 -27.04 -13.58 -12.39
C SER A 594 -27.38 -12.12 -12.05
N ASP A 595 -28.41 -11.88 -11.25
CA ASP A 595 -28.86 -10.55 -10.80
C ASP A 595 -28.29 -10.12 -9.43
N ARG A 596 -27.78 -11.06 -8.62
CA ARG A 596 -27.26 -10.81 -7.26
C ARG A 596 -25.95 -11.55 -7.07
N LYS A 597 -24.88 -10.96 -7.61
CA LYS A 597 -23.53 -11.52 -7.56
C LYS A 597 -22.88 -11.25 -6.21
N ILE A 598 -22.08 -12.20 -5.75
CA ILE A 598 -21.30 -12.09 -4.51
C ILE A 598 -19.92 -11.53 -4.83
N GLN A 599 -19.37 -10.71 -3.93
CA GLN A 599 -17.98 -10.25 -4.01
C GLN A 599 -17.21 -10.71 -2.78
N LEU A 600 -16.07 -11.36 -3.03
CA LEU A 600 -15.18 -11.89 -2.00
C LEU A 600 -13.71 -11.56 -2.30
N GLU A 601 -12.98 -11.16 -1.27
CA GLU A 601 -11.52 -11.13 -1.26
C GLU A 601 -10.98 -12.24 -0.35
N ALA A 602 -10.17 -13.13 -0.90
CA ALA A 602 -9.44 -14.15 -0.15
C ALA A 602 -7.94 -14.00 -0.40
N ARG A 603 -7.20 -13.57 0.64
CA ARG A 603 -5.76 -13.31 0.55
C ARG A 603 -4.96 -14.01 1.63
N ASN A 604 -3.85 -14.63 1.24
CA ASN A 604 -2.88 -15.26 2.15
C ASN A 604 -3.50 -16.31 3.10
N ASN A 605 -4.58 -16.98 2.69
CA ASN A 605 -5.20 -18.02 3.50
C ASN A 605 -4.54 -19.38 3.25
N GLU A 606 -4.56 -20.23 4.27
CA GLU A 606 -4.19 -21.63 4.20
C GLU A 606 -5.45 -22.47 4.31
N VAL A 607 -5.81 -23.21 3.26
CA VAL A 607 -7.11 -23.90 3.14
C VAL A 607 -6.92 -25.39 2.93
N TYR A 608 -7.54 -26.20 3.78
CA TYR A 608 -7.56 -27.65 3.71
C TYR A 608 -8.98 -28.16 3.47
N ALA A 609 -9.23 -28.65 2.26
CA ALA A 609 -10.51 -29.16 1.83
C ALA A 609 -10.41 -30.59 1.29
N ALA A 610 -11.48 -31.37 1.42
CA ALA A 610 -11.58 -32.72 0.90
C ALA A 610 -11.98 -32.73 -0.58
N ARG A 611 -12.76 -31.72 -1.01
CA ARG A 611 -13.27 -31.61 -2.39
C ARG A 611 -12.81 -30.34 -3.08
N ARG A 612 -13.26 -29.15 -2.64
CA ARG A 612 -12.86 -27.86 -3.24
C ARG A 612 -12.36 -26.85 -2.23
N GLY A 613 -11.26 -26.16 -2.55
CA GLY A 613 -10.74 -25.10 -1.68
C GLY A 613 -11.68 -23.89 -1.67
N PHE A 614 -11.75 -23.19 -2.79
CA PHE A 614 -12.67 -22.07 -3.02
C PHE A 614 -13.66 -22.45 -4.11
N THR A 615 -14.95 -22.17 -3.89
CA THR A 615 -15.97 -22.33 -4.92
C THR A 615 -16.82 -21.09 -5.08
N ASP A 616 -16.90 -20.58 -6.31
CA ASP A 616 -17.73 -19.45 -6.66
C ASP A 616 -18.88 -19.84 -7.57
N TRP A 617 -20.10 -19.48 -7.18
CA TRP A 617 -21.25 -19.44 -8.07
C TRP A 617 -21.75 -18.00 -8.16
N PHE A 618 -21.70 -17.42 -9.36
CA PHE A 618 -22.16 -16.05 -9.61
C PHE A 618 -21.48 -14.99 -8.74
N THR A 619 -20.25 -14.65 -9.10
CA THR A 619 -19.46 -13.60 -8.45
C THR A 619 -19.13 -12.42 -9.35
N ALA A 620 -18.84 -11.27 -8.74
CA ALA A 620 -18.44 -10.05 -9.42
C ALA A 620 -17.18 -9.47 -8.76
N GLY A 621 -16.04 -9.56 -9.46
CA GLY A 621 -14.79 -8.97 -8.99
C GLY A 621 -14.22 -9.65 -7.76
N SER A 622 -14.42 -10.97 -7.61
CA SER A 622 -13.78 -11.72 -6.52
C SER A 622 -12.28 -11.89 -6.81
N THR A 623 -11.47 -11.78 -5.75
CA THR A 623 -10.01 -11.89 -5.82
C THR A 623 -9.52 -13.01 -4.91
N TYR A 624 -8.67 -13.87 -5.45
CA TYR A 624 -8.01 -14.96 -4.74
C TYR A 624 -6.52 -14.82 -4.94
N SER A 625 -5.82 -14.31 -3.93
CA SER A 625 -4.40 -14.01 -4.06
C SER A 625 -3.52 -14.61 -2.96
N VAL A 626 -2.39 -15.19 -3.36
CA VAL A 626 -1.36 -15.70 -2.43
C VAL A 626 -1.90 -16.76 -1.45
N ASN A 627 -2.97 -17.48 -1.81
CA ASN A 627 -3.53 -18.52 -0.94
C ASN A 627 -2.77 -19.83 -1.13
N ARG A 628 -2.65 -20.61 -0.06
CA ARG A 628 -2.18 -22.00 -0.08
C ARG A 628 -3.39 -22.92 0.07
N VAL A 629 -3.68 -23.71 -0.95
CA VAL A 629 -4.87 -24.56 -0.99
C VAL A 629 -4.45 -26.02 -1.14
N HIS A 630 -4.84 -26.84 -0.17
CA HIS A 630 -4.75 -28.28 -0.19
C HIS A 630 -6.15 -28.86 -0.32
N SER A 631 -6.57 -29.14 -1.54
CA SER A 631 -7.88 -29.74 -1.85
C SER A 631 -7.74 -31.14 -2.43
N GLY A 632 -8.79 -31.96 -2.31
CA GLY A 632 -8.82 -33.30 -2.91
C GLY A 632 -9.47 -33.35 -4.29
N ALA A 633 -10.52 -34.18 -4.40
CA ALA A 633 -10.98 -34.83 -5.63
C ALA A 633 -11.58 -33.94 -6.75
N GLU A 634 -11.65 -32.61 -6.58
CA GLU A 634 -12.21 -31.73 -7.61
C GLU A 634 -11.31 -30.57 -7.99
N ALA A 635 -11.24 -29.49 -7.20
CA ALA A 635 -10.42 -28.34 -7.58
C ALA A 635 -9.91 -27.49 -6.41
N GLY A 636 -8.73 -26.89 -6.57
CA GLY A 636 -8.23 -25.87 -5.65
C GLY A 636 -9.15 -24.65 -5.66
N ILE A 637 -9.40 -24.13 -6.85
CA ILE A 637 -10.34 -23.02 -7.09
C ILE A 637 -11.33 -23.45 -8.17
N TRP A 638 -12.62 -23.41 -7.85
CA TRP A 638 -13.71 -23.73 -8.77
C TRP A 638 -14.61 -22.51 -8.96
N ILE A 639 -14.78 -22.05 -10.18
CA ILE A 639 -15.67 -20.92 -10.49
C ILE A 639 -16.70 -21.36 -11.50
N SER A 640 -17.95 -21.06 -11.17
CA SER A 640 -19.14 -21.27 -11.97
C SER A 640 -19.78 -19.91 -12.20
N GLU A 641 -19.71 -19.42 -13.44
CA GLU A 641 -20.37 -18.22 -13.94
C GLU A 641 -19.97 -16.94 -13.18
N SER A 642 -18.79 -16.37 -13.46
CA SER A 642 -18.34 -15.08 -12.90
C SER A 642 -18.42 -13.93 -13.91
N ALA A 643 -18.55 -12.68 -13.41
CA ALA A 643 -18.46 -11.46 -14.23
C ALA A 643 -17.01 -11.10 -14.56
N ASP A 644 -16.16 -11.04 -13.53
CA ASP A 644 -14.73 -10.74 -13.58
C ASP A 644 -14.08 -11.38 -12.33
N GLY A 645 -12.85 -11.88 -12.44
CA GLY A 645 -12.12 -12.44 -11.30
C GLY A 645 -10.61 -12.48 -11.50
N ILE A 646 -9.86 -12.35 -10.39
CA ILE A 646 -8.39 -12.40 -10.37
C ILE A 646 -7.95 -13.55 -9.47
N TYR A 647 -7.13 -14.45 -10.02
CA TYR A 647 -6.61 -15.63 -9.34
C TYR A 647 -5.09 -15.60 -9.48
N SER A 648 -4.38 -15.04 -8.50
CA SER A 648 -2.95 -14.76 -8.66
C SER A 648 -2.05 -15.12 -7.48
N GLY A 649 -0.87 -15.69 -7.76
CA GLY A 649 0.11 -16.00 -6.72
C GLY A 649 -0.28 -17.18 -5.82
N ASN A 650 -1.32 -17.95 -6.17
CA ASN A 650 -1.80 -19.04 -5.32
C ASN A 650 -0.92 -20.29 -5.48
N ILE A 651 -0.77 -21.03 -4.38
CA ILE A 651 -0.18 -22.38 -4.36
C ILE A 651 -1.30 -23.39 -4.22
N LEU A 652 -1.56 -24.17 -5.26
CA LEU A 652 -2.69 -25.09 -5.34
C LEU A 652 -2.19 -26.53 -5.43
N HIS A 653 -2.56 -27.35 -4.45
CA HIS A 653 -2.39 -28.79 -4.46
C HIS A 653 -3.76 -29.44 -4.58
N ALA A 654 -4.11 -29.96 -5.76
CA ALA A 654 -5.47 -30.40 -6.07
C ALA A 654 -5.51 -31.38 -7.25
N ASP A 655 -6.59 -32.15 -7.41
CA ASP A 655 -6.79 -32.94 -8.64
C ASP A 655 -6.90 -32.04 -9.88
N ARG A 656 -7.57 -30.88 -9.73
CA ARG A 656 -7.59 -29.78 -10.70
C ARG A 656 -7.14 -28.49 -10.04
N GLY A 657 -6.20 -27.75 -10.59
CA GLY A 657 -5.75 -26.48 -9.97
C GLY A 657 -6.86 -25.43 -9.97
N VAL A 658 -7.12 -24.84 -11.13
CA VAL A 658 -8.17 -23.83 -11.34
C VAL A 658 -9.17 -24.35 -12.36
N HIS A 659 -10.46 -24.35 -12.03
CA HIS A 659 -11.54 -24.70 -12.94
C HIS A 659 -12.50 -23.53 -13.10
N LEU A 660 -12.65 -23.04 -14.32
CA LEU A 660 -13.58 -21.98 -14.73
C LEU A 660 -14.66 -22.57 -15.64
N PHE A 661 -15.92 -22.39 -15.28
CA PHE A 661 -17.07 -22.81 -16.07
C PHE A 661 -18.01 -21.61 -16.31
N GLY A 662 -18.32 -21.30 -17.57
CA GLY A 662 -19.37 -20.33 -17.95
C GLY A 662 -19.06 -18.85 -17.66
N SER A 663 -17.80 -18.48 -17.53
CA SER A 663 -17.38 -17.16 -17.02
C SER A 663 -17.04 -16.10 -18.08
N ALA A 664 -17.24 -14.84 -17.74
CA ALA A 664 -16.71 -13.67 -18.44
C ALA A 664 -15.19 -13.48 -18.15
N ARG A 665 -14.64 -12.26 -18.11
CA ARG A 665 -13.17 -12.05 -18.14
C ARG A 665 -12.50 -12.65 -16.89
N ALA A 666 -11.35 -13.29 -17.06
CA ALA A 666 -10.61 -13.90 -15.95
C ALA A 666 -9.10 -13.72 -16.15
N ARG A 667 -8.40 -13.40 -15.06
CA ARG A 667 -6.92 -13.37 -15.02
C ARG A 667 -6.43 -14.46 -14.07
N ILE A 668 -5.65 -15.40 -14.60
CA ILE A 668 -5.03 -16.50 -13.87
C ILE A 668 -3.51 -16.35 -14.01
N ASP A 669 -2.88 -15.73 -13.02
CA ASP A 669 -1.52 -15.20 -13.16
C ASP A 669 -0.61 -15.69 -12.03
N ASN A 670 0.61 -16.14 -12.32
CA ASN A 670 1.62 -16.43 -11.29
C ASN A 670 1.22 -17.51 -10.27
N ASN A 671 0.38 -18.49 -10.63
CA ASN A 671 0.01 -19.58 -9.72
C ASN A 671 1.00 -20.75 -9.82
N VAL A 672 1.26 -21.38 -8.67
CA VAL A 672 1.99 -22.65 -8.59
C VAL A 672 0.99 -23.77 -8.36
N ILE A 673 0.83 -24.64 -9.34
CA ILE A 673 -0.22 -25.66 -9.39
C ILE A 673 0.42 -27.03 -9.44
N THR A 674 0.19 -27.84 -8.41
CA THR A 674 0.43 -29.27 -8.43
C THR A 674 -0.91 -29.97 -8.67
N GLY A 675 -1.11 -30.40 -9.91
CA GLY A 675 -2.35 -31.03 -10.39
C GLY A 675 -2.20 -32.54 -10.58
N ASP A 676 -3.14 -33.35 -10.11
CA ASP A 676 -3.12 -34.79 -10.44
C ASP A 676 -3.71 -35.08 -11.83
N ILE A 677 -4.74 -34.34 -12.25
CA ILE A 677 -5.48 -34.54 -13.50
C ILE A 677 -5.34 -33.33 -14.43
N MET A 678 -5.51 -32.12 -13.89
CA MET A 678 -5.56 -30.89 -14.70
C MET A 678 -4.94 -29.69 -13.99
N GLY A 679 -4.20 -28.85 -14.70
CA GLY A 679 -3.67 -27.62 -14.11
C GLY A 679 -4.74 -26.53 -14.06
N ILE A 680 -5.07 -26.01 -15.24
CA ILE A 680 -6.07 -24.96 -15.45
C ILE A 680 -7.08 -25.47 -16.46
N ASP A 681 -8.36 -25.34 -16.16
CA ASP A 681 -9.45 -25.67 -17.05
C ASP A 681 -10.37 -24.47 -17.21
N VAL A 682 -10.50 -24.01 -18.44
CA VAL A 682 -11.35 -22.87 -18.80
C VAL A 682 -12.37 -23.35 -19.80
N SER A 683 -13.61 -23.45 -19.35
CA SER A 683 -14.74 -23.98 -20.12
C SER A 683 -15.89 -22.98 -20.17
N GLY A 684 -16.59 -22.94 -21.31
CA GLY A 684 -17.67 -22.00 -21.59
C GLY A 684 -17.19 -20.69 -22.23
N ALA A 685 -18.12 -20.02 -22.93
CA ALA A 685 -17.95 -18.78 -23.69
C ALA A 685 -17.54 -17.59 -22.79
N GLY A 686 -16.42 -16.92 -23.10
CA GLY A 686 -16.01 -15.68 -22.43
C GLY A 686 -15.03 -14.80 -23.22
N PRO A 687 -15.02 -13.46 -22.99
CA PRO A 687 -14.07 -12.53 -23.59
C PRO A 687 -12.82 -12.28 -22.72
N ASP A 688 -11.75 -11.75 -23.32
CA ASP A 688 -10.54 -11.18 -22.68
C ASP A 688 -9.96 -11.96 -21.49
N ARG A 689 -9.74 -13.27 -21.67
CA ARG A 689 -9.12 -14.11 -20.64
C ARG A 689 -7.60 -14.09 -20.75
N VAL A 690 -6.91 -14.04 -19.61
CA VAL A 690 -5.44 -14.05 -19.53
C VAL A 690 -5.02 -15.18 -18.60
N ILE A 691 -4.16 -16.06 -19.10
CA ILE A 691 -3.55 -17.16 -18.35
C ILE A 691 -2.05 -17.02 -18.50
N ARG A 692 -1.36 -16.55 -17.46
CA ARG A 692 0.06 -16.25 -17.60
C ARG A 692 0.95 -16.60 -16.43
N ASN A 693 2.20 -16.90 -16.73
CA ASN A 693 3.26 -17.11 -15.75
C ASN A 693 2.91 -18.17 -14.68
N ASN A 694 2.04 -19.13 -15.01
CA ASN A 694 1.68 -20.20 -14.09
C ASN A 694 2.71 -21.33 -14.21
N SER A 695 3.12 -21.87 -13.06
CA SER A 695 3.93 -23.09 -12.98
C SER A 695 3.00 -24.27 -12.68
N ILE A 696 2.91 -25.20 -13.61
CA ILE A 696 1.97 -26.32 -13.57
C ILE A 696 2.76 -27.62 -13.59
N LEU A 697 2.69 -28.37 -12.49
CA LEU A 697 3.21 -29.73 -12.39
C LEU A 697 2.06 -30.74 -12.39
N LEU A 698 2.01 -31.58 -13.42
CA LEU A 698 1.12 -32.72 -13.51
C LEU A 698 1.78 -33.98 -12.95
N THR A 699 1.25 -34.48 -11.82
CA THR A 699 1.82 -35.61 -11.09
C THR A 699 1.29 -36.96 -11.59
N GLY A 700 0.06 -37.00 -12.13
CA GLY A 700 -0.62 -38.22 -12.52
C GLY A 700 -0.87 -39.20 -11.34
N ALA A 701 -0.99 -38.70 -10.11
CA ALA A 701 -1.19 -39.55 -8.93
C ALA A 701 -2.63 -40.11 -8.79
N SER A 702 -3.62 -39.43 -9.37
CA SER A 702 -5.04 -39.83 -9.33
C SER A 702 -5.34 -40.99 -10.28
N ALA A 703 -6.21 -41.92 -9.86
CA ALA A 703 -6.60 -43.10 -10.64
C ALA A 703 -7.60 -42.82 -11.78
N PHE A 704 -7.67 -41.57 -12.25
CA PHE A 704 -8.68 -41.09 -13.17
C PHE A 704 -8.51 -41.68 -14.59
N VAL A 705 -9.62 -42.17 -15.16
CA VAL A 705 -9.70 -42.66 -16.54
C VAL A 705 -10.21 -41.52 -17.41
N GLY A 706 -9.32 -40.71 -17.98
CA GLY A 706 -9.69 -39.55 -18.81
C GLY A 706 -8.50 -38.74 -19.36
N GLN A 707 -8.74 -37.50 -19.79
CA GLN A 707 -7.71 -36.60 -20.33
C GLN A 707 -6.93 -35.92 -19.20
N TYR A 708 -5.61 -35.85 -19.37
CA TYR A 708 -4.70 -35.10 -18.48
C TYR A 708 -4.26 -33.85 -19.23
N THR A 709 -4.47 -32.66 -18.65
CA THR A 709 -4.20 -31.41 -19.37
C THR A 709 -3.52 -30.36 -18.48
N GLY A 710 -2.47 -29.72 -18.96
CA GLY A 710 -1.87 -28.57 -18.26
C GLY A 710 -2.85 -27.41 -18.25
N ILE A 711 -3.19 -26.88 -19.42
CA ILE A 711 -4.18 -25.83 -19.61
C ILE A 711 -5.22 -26.29 -20.65
N ASN A 712 -6.49 -26.39 -20.27
CA ASN A 712 -7.59 -26.62 -21.19
C ASN A 712 -8.36 -25.32 -21.44
N LEU A 713 -8.63 -25.00 -22.70
CA LEU A 713 -9.40 -23.84 -23.13
C LEU A 713 -10.51 -24.27 -24.11
N ALA A 714 -11.76 -24.26 -23.64
CA ALA A 714 -12.95 -24.64 -24.39
C ALA A 714 -14.04 -23.56 -24.32
N GLY A 715 -14.01 -22.57 -25.22
CA GLY A 715 -15.04 -21.52 -25.32
C GLY A 715 -14.49 -20.09 -25.25
N ALA A 716 -13.50 -19.75 -26.07
CA ALA A 716 -13.03 -18.37 -26.23
C ALA A 716 -13.86 -17.63 -27.28
N ASN A 717 -14.49 -16.50 -26.95
CA ASN A 717 -15.34 -15.75 -27.88
C ASN A 717 -14.71 -14.43 -28.37
N GLU A 718 -13.65 -13.96 -27.70
CA GLU A 718 -12.84 -12.79 -28.06
C GLU A 718 -11.35 -13.11 -27.84
N SER A 719 -10.49 -12.10 -27.70
CA SER A 719 -9.04 -12.26 -27.49
C SER A 719 -8.74 -13.01 -26.19
N THR A 720 -8.08 -14.17 -26.24
CA THR A 720 -7.60 -14.91 -25.05
C THR A 720 -6.10 -15.10 -25.15
N ARG A 721 -5.36 -14.85 -24.05
CA ARG A 721 -3.90 -14.98 -23.99
C ARG A 721 -3.48 -16.11 -23.06
N ILE A 722 -2.59 -16.98 -23.53
CA ILE A 722 -1.92 -18.02 -22.75
C ILE A 722 -0.41 -17.77 -22.91
N GLU A 723 0.22 -17.13 -21.92
CA GLU A 723 1.59 -16.63 -22.07
C GLU A 723 2.52 -16.95 -20.91
N GLY A 724 3.78 -17.30 -21.18
CA GLY A 724 4.79 -17.44 -20.13
C GLY A 724 4.56 -18.60 -19.14
N ASN A 725 3.69 -19.56 -19.45
CA ASN A 725 3.39 -20.67 -18.53
C ASN A 725 4.41 -21.80 -18.66
N THR A 726 4.79 -22.39 -17.54
CA THR A 726 5.64 -23.59 -17.49
C THR A 726 4.78 -24.79 -17.11
N ILE A 727 4.76 -25.81 -17.97
CA ILE A 727 3.93 -27.00 -17.81
C ILE A 727 4.83 -28.23 -17.86
N VAL A 728 4.93 -28.96 -16.75
CA VAL A 728 5.73 -30.18 -16.65
C VAL A 728 4.83 -31.35 -16.30
N ALA A 729 4.94 -32.46 -17.03
CA ALA A 729 4.27 -33.71 -16.70
C ALA A 729 5.29 -34.82 -16.43
N ARG A 730 5.27 -35.40 -15.23
CA ARG A 730 6.24 -36.44 -14.80
C ARG A 730 5.75 -37.88 -14.93
N LYS A 731 4.45 -38.11 -15.10
CA LYS A 731 3.90 -39.47 -15.14
C LYS A 731 2.57 -39.53 -15.87
N ALA A 732 2.36 -40.58 -16.67
CA ALA A 732 1.05 -40.94 -17.21
C ALA A 732 0.42 -42.05 -16.35
N HIS A 733 -0.75 -41.81 -15.72
CA HIS A 733 -1.38 -42.84 -14.88
C HIS A 733 -1.89 -44.06 -15.71
N PRO A 734 -1.88 -45.32 -15.20
CA PRO A 734 -1.75 -46.55 -16.01
C PRO A 734 -2.99 -47.24 -16.61
N THR A 735 -4.20 -46.66 -16.64
CA THR A 735 -5.40 -47.45 -17.01
C THR A 735 -6.28 -46.80 -18.09
N SER A 736 -6.05 -47.24 -19.34
CA SER A 736 -6.89 -47.07 -20.57
C SER A 736 -7.18 -45.65 -21.13
N GLY A 737 -6.64 -45.37 -22.33
CA GLY A 737 -7.30 -44.56 -23.39
C GLY A 737 -7.25 -43.02 -23.36
N GLY A 738 -6.68 -42.37 -22.34
CA GLY A 738 -6.64 -40.90 -22.23
C GLY A 738 -5.47 -40.21 -22.95
N ASN A 739 -5.68 -38.99 -23.47
CA ASN A 739 -4.61 -38.14 -24.00
C ASN A 739 -3.95 -37.31 -22.88
N LEU A 740 -2.64 -37.07 -22.99
CA LEU A 740 -1.92 -36.07 -22.19
C LEU A 740 -1.65 -34.85 -23.06
N ARG A 741 -2.01 -33.67 -22.57
CA ARG A 741 -1.97 -32.41 -23.31
C ARG A 741 -1.29 -31.32 -22.48
N GLY A 742 -0.37 -30.56 -23.05
CA GLY A 742 0.19 -29.39 -22.37
C GLY A 742 -0.87 -28.29 -22.36
N ILE A 743 -1.18 -27.79 -23.56
CA ILE A 743 -2.29 -26.88 -23.81
C ILE A 743 -3.30 -27.58 -24.73
N ALA A 744 -4.57 -27.63 -24.33
CA ALA A 744 -5.67 -28.19 -25.11
C ALA A 744 -6.65 -27.10 -25.51
N LEU A 745 -6.90 -26.99 -26.81
CA LEU A 745 -7.86 -26.08 -27.41
C LEU A 745 -9.12 -26.88 -27.79
N GLY A 746 -10.27 -26.47 -27.27
CA GLY A 746 -11.55 -27.15 -27.40
C GLY A 746 -12.43 -26.63 -28.54
N ASN A 747 -13.60 -27.26 -28.67
CA ASN A 747 -14.45 -27.23 -29.87
C ASN A 747 -15.22 -25.93 -30.17
N ASN A 748 -15.23 -24.95 -29.26
CA ASN A 748 -16.17 -23.82 -29.29
C ASN A 748 -15.50 -22.44 -29.29
N ASN A 749 -14.20 -22.35 -29.62
CA ASN A 749 -13.52 -21.06 -29.72
C ASN A 749 -13.91 -20.35 -31.02
N ALA A 750 -14.26 -19.07 -30.95
CA ALA A 750 -14.66 -18.20 -32.05
C ALA A 750 -13.84 -16.89 -32.14
N GLY A 751 -12.92 -16.64 -31.20
CA GLY A 751 -12.07 -15.44 -31.14
C GLY A 751 -10.62 -15.66 -31.58
N VAL A 752 -9.75 -14.71 -31.21
CA VAL A 752 -8.28 -14.82 -31.37
C VAL A 752 -7.68 -15.42 -30.10
N VAL A 753 -6.95 -16.52 -30.22
CA VAL A 753 -6.22 -17.13 -29.10
C VAL A 753 -4.73 -16.98 -29.34
N ILE A 754 -4.05 -16.28 -28.44
CA ILE A 754 -2.61 -15.98 -28.51
C ILE A 754 -1.90 -16.87 -27.48
N ILE A 755 -0.96 -17.68 -27.94
CA ILE A 755 -0.23 -18.67 -27.15
C ILE A 755 1.26 -18.40 -27.31
N THR A 756 1.91 -17.81 -26.31
CA THR A 756 3.26 -17.26 -26.46
C THR A 756 4.20 -17.55 -25.30
N ASN A 757 5.48 -17.76 -25.55
CA ASN A 757 6.49 -17.93 -24.49
C ASN A 757 6.17 -19.04 -23.47
N ASN A 758 5.40 -20.07 -23.82
CA ASN A 758 5.14 -21.17 -22.90
C ASN A 758 6.23 -22.24 -23.00
N MET A 759 6.61 -22.83 -21.87
CA MET A 759 7.46 -24.01 -21.79
C MET A 759 6.60 -25.23 -21.45
N ILE A 760 6.62 -26.25 -22.30
CA ILE A 760 5.81 -27.46 -22.12
C ILE A 760 6.72 -28.67 -22.24
N SER A 761 6.89 -29.40 -21.13
CA SER A 761 7.76 -30.58 -21.08
C SER A 761 7.04 -31.83 -20.56
N PHE A 762 7.19 -32.93 -21.30
CA PHE A 762 6.75 -34.25 -20.86
C PHE A 762 7.96 -35.13 -20.53
N GLN A 763 8.16 -35.40 -19.25
CA GLN A 763 9.23 -36.20 -18.67
C GLN A 763 8.66 -37.51 -18.10
N LEU A 764 8.13 -38.37 -18.97
CA LEU A 764 7.34 -39.54 -18.57
C LEU A 764 8.19 -40.79 -18.21
N GLY A 765 9.44 -40.83 -18.64
CA GLY A 765 10.29 -42.02 -18.56
C GLY A 765 9.81 -43.19 -19.42
N ASN A 766 10.60 -44.28 -19.46
CA ASN A 766 10.24 -45.53 -20.15
C ASN A 766 9.26 -46.35 -19.30
N ASP A 767 8.01 -45.94 -19.24
CA ASP A 767 6.98 -46.55 -18.38
C ASP A 767 6.32 -47.83 -18.96
N GLY A 768 6.71 -48.26 -20.17
CA GLY A 768 6.36 -49.58 -20.74
C GLY A 768 4.87 -49.85 -20.96
N ASN A 769 3.98 -48.88 -20.70
CA ASN A 769 2.53 -49.09 -20.60
C ASN A 769 1.72 -48.13 -21.48
N ALA A 770 2.33 -47.68 -22.58
CA ALA A 770 1.78 -46.73 -23.53
C ALA A 770 0.88 -47.39 -24.59
N GLY A 771 -0.14 -48.12 -24.15
CA GLY A 771 -1.21 -48.60 -25.03
C GLY A 771 -2.13 -47.44 -25.47
N SER A 772 -2.08 -47.07 -26.75
CA SER A 772 -3.07 -46.25 -27.48
C SER A 772 -3.36 -44.83 -26.96
N ARG A 773 -2.34 -44.01 -26.63
CA ARG A 773 -2.53 -42.62 -26.14
C ARG A 773 -1.94 -41.56 -27.07
N GLY A 774 -2.61 -40.40 -27.15
CA GLY A 774 -2.09 -39.19 -27.78
C GLY A 774 -1.30 -38.33 -26.81
N LEU A 775 -0.01 -38.02 -27.08
CA LEU A 775 0.75 -37.00 -26.36
C LEU A 775 0.84 -35.75 -27.22
N PHE A 776 0.37 -34.61 -26.70
CA PHE A 776 0.39 -33.36 -27.46
C PHE A 776 0.87 -32.20 -26.60
N GLY A 777 1.96 -31.53 -26.98
CA GLY A 777 2.39 -30.32 -26.27
C GLY A 777 1.31 -29.24 -26.38
N ILE A 778 0.97 -28.84 -27.61
CA ILE A 778 -0.23 -28.05 -27.93
C ILE A 778 -1.16 -28.90 -28.79
N SER A 779 -2.42 -29.02 -28.40
CA SER A 779 -3.43 -29.78 -29.12
C SER A 779 -4.68 -28.97 -29.45
N HIS A 780 -5.30 -29.26 -30.60
CA HIS A 780 -6.65 -28.80 -30.88
C HIS A 780 -7.57 -29.98 -31.24
N SER A 781 -8.68 -30.09 -30.52
CA SER A 781 -9.83 -30.93 -30.83
C SER A 781 -11.01 -30.00 -31.16
N GLY A 782 -11.43 -29.89 -32.43
CA GLY A 782 -12.42 -28.90 -32.91
C GLY A 782 -13.54 -29.48 -33.80
N VAL A 783 -14.73 -28.87 -33.80
CA VAL A 783 -15.93 -29.23 -34.61
C VAL A 783 -16.06 -28.33 -35.86
N LEU A 784 -16.76 -28.85 -36.89
CA LEU A 784 -17.16 -28.16 -38.12
C LEU A 784 -17.92 -26.84 -37.85
N GLY A 785 -17.43 -25.69 -38.36
CA GLY A 785 -18.27 -24.50 -38.61
C GLY A 785 -17.99 -23.21 -37.81
N VAL A 786 -16.97 -23.15 -36.95
CA VAL A 786 -16.61 -21.92 -36.19
C VAL A 786 -15.25 -21.39 -36.64
N THR A 787 -15.17 -20.13 -37.07
CA THR A 787 -13.90 -19.50 -37.50
C THR A 787 -13.18 -18.90 -36.29
N ALA A 788 -11.99 -19.39 -35.95
CA ALA A 788 -11.12 -18.85 -34.91
C ALA A 788 -9.71 -18.63 -35.47
N GLU A 789 -8.92 -17.76 -34.82
CA GLU A 789 -7.51 -17.55 -35.14
C GLU A 789 -6.63 -17.97 -33.97
N TYR A 790 -5.68 -18.86 -34.20
CA TYR A 790 -4.71 -19.32 -33.22
C TYR A 790 -3.31 -18.80 -33.58
N ARG A 791 -2.74 -17.95 -32.72
CA ARG A 791 -1.40 -17.37 -32.87
C ARG A 791 -0.46 -18.03 -31.87
N VAL A 792 0.40 -18.91 -32.35
CA VAL A 792 1.30 -19.73 -31.54
C VAL A 792 2.73 -19.29 -31.83
N TYR A 793 3.29 -18.47 -30.92
CA TYR A 793 4.60 -17.86 -31.13
C TYR A 793 5.58 -18.15 -30.01
N HIS A 794 6.85 -18.39 -30.33
CA HIS A 794 7.90 -18.47 -29.31
C HIS A 794 7.60 -19.46 -28.18
N ASN A 795 6.99 -20.62 -28.46
CA ASN A 795 6.80 -21.65 -27.42
C ASN A 795 7.94 -22.66 -27.50
N SER A 796 8.42 -23.13 -26.34
CA SER A 796 9.35 -24.24 -26.22
C SER A 796 8.60 -25.49 -25.79
N ILE A 797 8.62 -26.53 -26.62
CA ILE A 797 7.90 -27.77 -26.36
C ILE A 797 8.86 -28.94 -26.50
N LEU A 798 8.96 -29.75 -25.44
CA LEU A 798 9.74 -30.97 -25.41
C LEU A 798 8.85 -32.16 -25.04
N ILE A 799 8.71 -33.10 -25.97
CA ILE A 799 8.30 -34.46 -25.65
C ILE A 799 9.58 -35.28 -25.48
N GLY A 800 9.96 -35.56 -24.24
CA GLY A 800 11.18 -36.30 -23.92
C GLY A 800 11.12 -37.76 -24.37
N GLU A 801 12.29 -38.42 -24.36
CA GLU A 801 12.45 -39.81 -24.76
C GLU A 801 11.45 -40.75 -24.06
N ASN A 802 10.67 -41.48 -24.87
CA ASN A 802 9.73 -42.49 -24.37
C ASN A 802 9.47 -43.58 -25.43
N ASN A 803 9.12 -44.80 -24.97
CA ASN A 803 8.81 -45.96 -25.82
C ASN A 803 7.32 -46.09 -26.19
N GLY A 804 6.59 -44.97 -26.34
CA GLY A 804 5.16 -44.99 -26.61
C GLY A 804 4.75 -45.65 -27.93
N THR A 805 3.53 -46.21 -28.03
CA THR A 805 3.03 -46.76 -29.32
C THR A 805 1.96 -45.90 -30.01
N GLY A 806 1.43 -44.88 -29.31
CA GLY A 806 0.40 -43.96 -29.83
C GLY A 806 0.95 -42.74 -30.60
N VAL A 807 0.06 -41.84 -31.01
CA VAL A 807 0.41 -40.60 -31.73
C VAL A 807 1.01 -39.59 -30.77
N GLN A 808 2.15 -39.01 -31.11
CA GLN A 808 2.81 -38.03 -30.28
C GLN A 808 3.27 -36.85 -31.11
N ALA A 809 2.94 -35.63 -30.68
CA ALA A 809 3.29 -34.43 -31.41
C ALA A 809 3.60 -33.26 -30.48
N ALA A 810 4.69 -32.53 -30.73
CA ALA A 810 4.98 -31.32 -29.98
C ALA A 810 3.86 -30.28 -30.19
N ALA A 811 3.44 -30.07 -31.45
CA ALA A 811 2.21 -29.37 -31.79
C ALA A 811 1.32 -30.24 -32.68
N GLY A 812 0.00 -30.27 -32.44
CA GLY A 812 -0.88 -31.07 -33.29
C GLY A 812 -2.37 -30.74 -33.26
N THR A 813 -3.05 -30.99 -34.38
CA THR A 813 -4.52 -31.01 -34.49
C THR A 813 -5.02 -32.42 -34.73
N THR A 814 -6.05 -32.84 -33.98
CA THR A 814 -6.56 -34.22 -34.03
C THR A 814 -7.82 -34.38 -34.87
N VAL A 815 -8.27 -33.36 -35.61
CA VAL A 815 -9.56 -33.39 -36.34
C VAL A 815 -9.38 -33.02 -37.82
N THR A 816 -10.19 -33.64 -38.68
CA THR A 816 -10.32 -33.33 -40.11
C THR A 816 -11.41 -32.28 -40.33
N ASN A 817 -11.19 -31.31 -41.23
CA ASN A 817 -12.15 -30.27 -41.65
C ASN A 817 -12.44 -29.16 -40.60
N ASN A 818 -11.42 -28.39 -40.21
CA ASN A 818 -11.55 -27.25 -39.30
C ASN A 818 -11.33 -25.92 -40.05
N PRO A 819 -12.25 -24.94 -39.98
CA PRO A 819 -12.10 -23.64 -40.66
C PRO A 819 -11.18 -22.61 -39.98
N ALA A 820 -10.52 -22.96 -38.86
CA ALA A 820 -9.65 -22.04 -38.15
C ALA A 820 -8.34 -21.69 -38.90
N VAL A 821 -7.82 -20.50 -38.59
CA VAL A 821 -6.51 -20.01 -39.07
C VAL A 821 -5.48 -20.23 -37.97
N TYR A 822 -4.33 -20.80 -38.32
CA TYR A 822 -3.25 -21.05 -37.38
C TYR A 822 -1.97 -20.39 -37.86
N ARG A 823 -1.27 -19.72 -36.95
CA ARG A 823 0.04 -19.11 -37.18
C ARG A 823 1.02 -19.73 -36.20
N PHE A 824 1.94 -20.55 -36.69
CA PHE A 824 3.00 -21.16 -35.91
C PHE A 824 4.33 -20.52 -36.32
N ILE A 825 4.84 -19.59 -35.52
CA ILE A 825 6.05 -18.83 -35.85
C ILE A 825 7.02 -18.83 -34.67
N ASN A 826 8.32 -19.00 -34.91
CA ASN A 826 9.36 -18.95 -33.87
C ASN A 826 9.24 -20.00 -32.76
N ASN A 827 8.67 -21.18 -33.01
CA ASN A 827 8.51 -22.21 -31.96
C ASN A 827 9.65 -23.25 -31.99
N LEU A 828 10.02 -23.76 -30.82
CA LEU A 828 10.84 -24.96 -30.67
C LEU A 828 9.91 -26.15 -30.43
N LEU A 829 9.80 -27.03 -31.42
CA LEU A 829 8.91 -28.20 -31.41
C LEU A 829 9.74 -29.50 -31.44
N LEU A 830 10.15 -29.96 -30.27
CA LEU A 830 11.02 -31.13 -30.11
C LEU A 830 10.24 -32.36 -29.65
N ASN A 831 10.47 -33.47 -30.34
CA ASN A 831 9.90 -34.77 -30.00
C ASN A 831 10.98 -35.86 -30.11
N GLU A 832 11.57 -36.20 -28.97
CA GLU A 832 12.73 -37.10 -28.87
C GLU A 832 12.35 -38.57 -28.81
N LYS A 833 11.07 -38.90 -28.98
CA LYS A 833 10.61 -40.28 -29.03
C LYS A 833 11.34 -41.12 -30.08
N THR A 834 11.75 -42.32 -29.69
CA THR A 834 12.36 -43.32 -30.57
C THR A 834 11.30 -44.24 -31.19
N GLY A 835 11.01 -44.07 -32.49
CA GLY A 835 10.26 -44.99 -33.35
C GLY A 835 8.74 -44.80 -33.38
N GLY A 836 8.12 -44.68 -34.57
CA GLY A 836 6.67 -44.74 -34.83
C GLY A 836 5.82 -43.55 -34.33
N ASN A 837 4.94 -43.00 -35.20
CA ASN A 837 3.95 -41.94 -34.91
C ASN A 837 4.41 -40.75 -34.03
N ALA A 838 5.69 -40.36 -34.12
CA ALA A 838 6.25 -39.19 -33.46
C ALA A 838 6.42 -38.05 -34.47
N TYR A 839 5.93 -36.87 -34.12
CA TYR A 839 5.89 -35.71 -35.00
C TYR A 839 6.38 -34.42 -34.31
N GLY A 840 7.05 -33.54 -35.05
CA GLY A 840 7.23 -32.14 -34.63
C GLY A 840 5.90 -31.41 -34.74
N LEU A 841 5.34 -31.38 -35.96
CA LEU A 841 4.03 -30.82 -36.27
C LEU A 841 3.05 -31.88 -36.81
N TYR A 842 1.90 -32.08 -36.16
CA TYR A 842 0.88 -33.04 -36.57
C TYR A 842 -0.39 -32.35 -37.08
N TRP A 843 -0.63 -32.39 -38.39
CA TRP A 843 -1.76 -31.71 -39.04
C TRP A 843 -2.75 -32.69 -39.68
N ALA A 844 -3.77 -33.13 -38.93
CA ALA A 844 -4.73 -34.11 -39.42
C ALA A 844 -5.70 -33.63 -40.53
N ALA A 845 -5.83 -32.32 -40.80
CA ALA A 845 -6.85 -31.82 -41.72
C ALA A 845 -6.53 -32.05 -43.21
N ASN A 846 -7.56 -32.42 -44.00
CA ASN A 846 -7.48 -32.63 -45.46
C ASN A 846 -7.71 -31.31 -46.20
N GLU A 847 -6.99 -31.09 -47.31
CA GLU A 847 -7.02 -29.84 -48.12
C GLU A 847 -8.36 -29.51 -48.77
N THR A 848 -9.35 -30.40 -48.71
CA THR A 848 -10.63 -30.27 -49.43
C THR A 848 -11.64 -29.30 -48.79
N GLY A 849 -11.28 -28.56 -47.74
CA GLY A 849 -12.02 -27.34 -47.35
C GLY A 849 -11.97 -26.98 -45.85
N SER A 850 -11.35 -25.83 -45.55
CA SER A 850 -11.94 -24.63 -44.88
C SER A 850 -11.00 -23.84 -43.96
N GLY A 851 -9.89 -24.41 -43.45
CA GLY A 851 -8.93 -23.70 -42.58
C GLY A 851 -7.50 -23.65 -43.14
N SER A 852 -6.65 -22.79 -42.57
CA SER A 852 -5.30 -22.53 -43.07
C SER A 852 -4.23 -22.65 -41.98
N LEU A 853 -3.13 -23.30 -42.31
CA LEU A 853 -1.89 -23.27 -41.55
C LEU A 853 -0.95 -22.21 -42.16
N ASN A 854 -0.30 -21.41 -41.32
CA ASN A 854 0.83 -20.55 -41.68
C ASN A 854 1.96 -20.83 -40.68
N SER A 855 2.97 -21.56 -41.12
CA SER A 855 4.07 -22.06 -40.32
C SER A 855 5.40 -21.60 -40.94
N ASP A 856 6.23 -20.88 -40.18
CA ASP A 856 7.61 -20.57 -40.58
C ASP A 856 8.49 -20.24 -39.38
N PHE A 857 9.81 -20.25 -39.55
CA PHE A 857 10.79 -20.00 -38.49
C PHE A 857 10.59 -20.89 -37.25
N ASN A 858 10.32 -22.18 -37.43
CA ASN A 858 10.20 -23.14 -36.32
C ASN A 858 11.34 -24.16 -36.34
N ASN A 859 11.67 -24.73 -35.19
CA ASN A 859 12.48 -25.96 -35.14
C ASN A 859 11.57 -27.18 -35.05
N LEU A 860 11.47 -27.95 -36.12
CA LEU A 860 10.63 -29.16 -36.24
C LEU A 860 11.49 -30.42 -36.06
N TYR A 861 11.88 -30.75 -34.82
CA TYR A 861 12.82 -31.83 -34.55
C TYR A 861 12.13 -33.09 -34.03
N ALA A 862 12.20 -34.19 -34.80
CA ALA A 862 11.60 -35.47 -34.46
C ALA A 862 12.47 -36.66 -34.95
N PRO A 863 13.64 -36.91 -34.35
CA PRO A 863 14.66 -37.82 -34.88
C PRO A 863 14.21 -39.28 -34.97
N GLY A 864 13.33 -39.74 -34.07
CA GLY A 864 12.78 -41.10 -34.12
C GLY A 864 11.47 -41.22 -34.89
N GLY A 865 11.03 -40.17 -35.59
CA GLY A 865 9.75 -40.11 -36.29
C GLY A 865 9.81 -39.29 -37.59
N ALA A 866 8.95 -38.28 -37.69
CA ALA A 866 8.82 -37.43 -38.86
C ALA A 866 8.67 -35.97 -38.45
N VAL A 867 9.27 -35.04 -39.18
CA VAL A 867 9.17 -33.61 -38.84
C VAL A 867 7.73 -33.10 -38.90
N ALA A 868 6.93 -33.66 -39.80
CA ALA A 868 5.53 -33.30 -39.96
C ALA A 868 4.63 -34.45 -40.44
N PHE A 869 3.34 -34.35 -40.12
CA PHE A 869 2.25 -35.14 -40.70
C PHE A 869 1.18 -34.23 -41.28
N ARG A 870 0.66 -34.54 -42.48
CA ARG A 870 -0.41 -33.74 -43.11
C ARG A 870 -1.35 -34.58 -43.95
N GLY A 871 -2.65 -34.55 -43.60
CA GLY A 871 -3.74 -35.12 -44.42
C GLY A 871 -3.57 -36.61 -44.75
N GLY A 872 -3.02 -37.40 -43.83
CA GLY A 872 -2.72 -38.82 -44.04
C GLY A 872 -1.30 -39.14 -44.52
N ASN A 873 -0.51 -38.13 -44.87
CA ASN A 873 0.88 -38.29 -45.32
C ASN A 873 1.88 -37.93 -44.22
N THR A 874 2.98 -38.69 -44.18
CA THR A 874 4.08 -38.50 -43.23
C THR A 874 5.32 -37.96 -43.97
N TYR A 875 5.97 -36.95 -43.39
CA TYR A 875 7.15 -36.31 -43.98
C TYR A 875 8.34 -36.47 -43.04
N SER A 876 9.25 -37.38 -43.38
CA SER A 876 10.39 -37.71 -42.52
C SER A 876 11.47 -36.62 -42.48
N GLY A 877 11.66 -35.88 -43.57
CA GLY A 877 12.63 -34.79 -43.66
C GLY A 877 11.99 -33.41 -43.86
N LEU A 878 12.68 -32.36 -43.40
CA LEU A 878 12.22 -30.97 -43.54
C LEU A 878 12.08 -30.54 -45.01
N GLY A 879 12.99 -30.94 -45.89
CA GLY A 879 12.91 -30.61 -47.31
C GLY A 879 11.67 -31.19 -48.01
N ASP A 880 11.26 -32.41 -47.63
CA ASP A 880 10.05 -33.05 -48.15
C ASP A 880 8.80 -32.30 -47.65
N TRP A 881 8.80 -31.90 -46.39
CA TRP A 881 7.74 -31.08 -45.80
C TRP A 881 7.62 -29.73 -46.50
N GLN A 882 8.72 -28.98 -46.65
CA GLN A 882 8.75 -27.66 -47.29
C GLN A 882 8.24 -27.74 -48.74
N THR A 883 8.65 -28.77 -49.48
CA THR A 883 8.21 -28.98 -50.87
C THR A 883 6.72 -29.27 -50.95
N ALA A 884 6.19 -30.11 -50.05
CA ALA A 884 4.80 -30.53 -50.07
C ALA A 884 3.83 -29.51 -49.46
N SER A 885 4.26 -28.78 -48.43
CA SER A 885 3.43 -27.81 -47.70
C SER A 885 3.51 -26.40 -48.29
N THR A 886 4.62 -26.07 -48.97
CA THR A 886 5.02 -24.70 -49.36
C THR A 886 5.21 -23.74 -48.18
N GLN A 887 5.43 -24.28 -46.97
CA GLN A 887 5.61 -23.55 -45.73
C GLN A 887 6.97 -23.87 -45.09
N ASP A 888 7.28 -23.23 -43.96
CA ASP A 888 8.47 -23.52 -43.15
C ASP A 888 9.78 -23.31 -43.92
N SER A 889 9.82 -22.28 -44.78
CA SER A 889 10.96 -21.98 -45.65
C SER A 889 12.24 -21.61 -44.88
N SER A 890 12.07 -20.98 -43.72
CA SER A 890 13.13 -20.53 -42.80
C SER A 890 13.14 -21.36 -41.50
N SER A 891 12.35 -22.42 -41.44
CA SER A 891 12.37 -23.38 -40.33
C SER A 891 13.58 -24.31 -40.44
N VAL A 892 13.90 -24.95 -39.31
CA VAL A 892 15.01 -25.91 -39.19
C VAL A 892 14.53 -27.22 -38.56
N SER A 893 15.36 -28.26 -38.58
CA SER A 893 15.12 -29.52 -37.88
C SER A 893 16.43 -29.99 -37.27
N LYS A 894 16.69 -29.59 -36.03
CA LYS A 894 17.94 -29.88 -35.32
C LYS A 894 17.72 -30.11 -33.83
N ALA A 895 18.62 -30.90 -33.24
CA ALA A 895 18.67 -31.05 -31.80
C ALA A 895 19.03 -29.70 -31.14
N VAL A 896 18.55 -29.48 -29.92
CA VAL A 896 18.91 -28.33 -29.09
C VAL A 896 19.28 -28.82 -27.69
N THR A 897 20.03 -28.02 -26.96
CA THR A 897 20.36 -28.26 -25.56
C THR A 897 19.56 -27.29 -24.69
N PHE A 898 18.93 -27.82 -23.64
CA PHE A 898 18.21 -27.05 -22.63
C PHE A 898 18.93 -27.14 -21.28
N VAL A 899 18.67 -26.18 -20.38
CA VAL A 899 19.15 -26.22 -18.98
C VAL A 899 18.81 -27.55 -18.30
N SER A 900 17.58 -28.04 -18.51
CA SER A 900 17.21 -29.41 -18.12
C SER A 900 16.01 -29.93 -18.91
N GLY A 901 15.60 -31.18 -18.67
CA GLY A 901 14.37 -31.72 -19.21
C GLY A 901 13.10 -31.00 -18.71
N GLU A 902 13.14 -30.29 -17.59
CA GLU A 902 11.97 -29.56 -17.04
C GLU A 902 12.04 -28.05 -17.28
N ASP A 903 13.25 -27.54 -17.54
CA ASP A 903 13.54 -26.13 -17.82
C ASP A 903 14.04 -25.98 -19.26
N LEU A 904 13.16 -25.48 -20.14
CA LEU A 904 13.39 -25.43 -21.58
C LEU A 904 14.02 -24.10 -22.05
N ARG A 905 14.79 -23.44 -21.19
CA ARG A 905 15.72 -22.38 -21.59
C ARG A 905 16.87 -22.99 -22.39
N LEU A 906 17.19 -22.41 -23.55
CA LEU A 906 18.32 -22.83 -24.37
C LEU A 906 19.64 -22.62 -23.61
N ASP A 907 20.52 -23.61 -23.67
CA ASP A 907 21.81 -23.61 -22.99
C ASP A 907 22.94 -24.12 -23.91
N GLY A 908 24.20 -23.92 -23.49
CA GLY A 908 25.39 -24.34 -24.21
C GLY A 908 25.46 -23.77 -25.63
N GLU A 909 25.88 -24.59 -26.60
CA GLU A 909 25.99 -24.16 -28.01
C GLU A 909 24.64 -23.73 -28.62
N SER A 910 23.52 -24.20 -28.08
CA SER A 910 22.19 -23.83 -28.59
C SER A 910 21.77 -22.40 -28.20
N ALA A 911 22.38 -21.84 -27.15
CA ALA A 911 22.13 -20.46 -26.72
C ALA A 911 22.69 -19.41 -27.69
N GLU A 912 23.69 -19.76 -28.51
CA GLU A 912 24.33 -18.85 -29.46
C GLU A 912 24.10 -19.26 -30.93
N ASP A 913 23.22 -20.25 -31.15
CA ASP A 913 23.03 -20.89 -32.44
C ASP A 913 22.20 -20.01 -33.39
N ALA A 914 22.86 -19.46 -34.42
CA ALA A 914 22.22 -18.60 -35.40
C ALA A 914 21.13 -19.31 -36.24
N ASP A 915 21.15 -20.64 -36.32
CA ASP A 915 20.08 -21.40 -36.99
C ASP A 915 18.76 -21.37 -36.19
N LEU A 916 18.82 -21.01 -34.91
CA LEU A 916 17.66 -20.88 -34.02
C LEU A 916 17.15 -19.43 -33.94
N PHE A 917 17.63 -18.53 -34.81
CA PHE A 917 17.05 -17.19 -34.94
C PHE A 917 15.76 -17.22 -35.76
N GLY A 918 14.71 -16.65 -35.16
CA GLY A 918 13.41 -16.43 -35.74
C GLY A 918 13.24 -15.03 -36.34
N THR A 919 11.99 -14.59 -36.43
CA THR A 919 11.59 -13.29 -36.99
C THR A 919 10.89 -12.41 -35.95
N ALA A 920 11.04 -11.09 -35.98
CA ALA A 920 10.41 -10.21 -35.00
C ALA A 920 8.87 -10.24 -35.08
N ILE A 921 8.21 -10.39 -33.93
CA ILE A 921 6.74 -10.38 -33.81
C ILE A 921 6.34 -9.20 -32.94
N ALA A 922 5.65 -8.22 -33.52
CA ALA A 922 5.29 -6.97 -32.82
C ALA A 922 4.43 -7.18 -31.56
N GLU A 923 3.69 -8.29 -31.48
CA GLU A 923 2.85 -8.65 -30.33
C GLU A 923 3.61 -9.37 -29.21
N VAL A 924 4.89 -9.73 -29.42
CA VAL A 924 5.76 -10.47 -28.48
C VAL A 924 7.11 -9.78 -28.38
N THR A 925 7.23 -8.84 -27.44
CA THR A 925 8.44 -8.01 -27.25
C THR A 925 9.37 -8.54 -26.17
N GLU A 926 8.87 -9.40 -25.29
CA GLU A 926 9.60 -9.98 -24.17
C GLU A 926 9.59 -11.51 -24.28
N ASP A 927 10.55 -12.17 -23.64
CA ASP A 927 10.61 -13.62 -23.48
C ASP A 927 9.90 -14.07 -22.19
N ILE A 928 10.03 -15.35 -21.84
CA ILE A 928 9.40 -15.92 -20.62
C ILE A 928 9.94 -15.34 -19.30
N ASP A 929 11.16 -14.80 -19.32
CA ASP A 929 11.83 -14.24 -18.14
C ASP A 929 11.59 -12.72 -18.00
N GLY A 930 10.85 -12.14 -18.96
CA GLY A 930 10.60 -10.70 -19.03
C GLY A 930 11.74 -9.92 -19.71
N ASN A 931 12.70 -10.60 -20.34
CA ASN A 931 13.77 -9.94 -21.07
C ASN A 931 13.30 -9.50 -22.45
N LEU A 932 13.77 -8.34 -22.92
CA LEU A 932 13.47 -7.88 -24.27
C LEU A 932 14.05 -8.83 -25.32
N ARG A 933 13.22 -9.24 -26.27
CA ARG A 933 13.66 -10.02 -27.42
C ARG A 933 14.47 -9.16 -28.38
N ASN A 934 15.45 -9.77 -29.05
CA ASN A 934 16.22 -9.07 -30.07
C ASN A 934 15.27 -8.58 -31.18
N PRO A 935 15.27 -7.27 -31.52
CA PRO A 935 14.31 -6.71 -32.48
C PRO A 935 14.56 -7.15 -33.93
N ASN A 936 15.71 -7.77 -34.23
CA ASN A 936 16.09 -8.20 -35.58
C ASN A 936 16.18 -9.72 -35.71
N THR A 937 16.71 -10.40 -34.69
CA THR A 937 16.99 -11.85 -34.71
C THR A 937 16.57 -12.50 -33.39
N PRO A 938 15.27 -12.45 -33.02
CA PRO A 938 14.82 -13.05 -31.78
C PRO A 938 14.97 -14.56 -31.85
N GLN A 939 15.27 -15.24 -30.75
CA GLN A 939 15.40 -16.69 -30.74
C GLN A 939 14.05 -17.41 -30.87
N MET A 940 14.05 -18.53 -31.59
CA MET A 940 12.94 -19.48 -31.57
C MET A 940 12.80 -20.07 -30.14
N GLY A 941 11.56 -20.26 -29.70
CA GLY A 941 11.25 -20.78 -28.36
C GLY A 941 10.98 -19.69 -27.32
N ALA A 942 10.68 -20.12 -26.10
CA ALA A 942 10.15 -19.28 -25.03
C ALA A 942 11.17 -18.35 -24.38
N HIS A 943 12.46 -18.63 -24.52
CA HIS A 943 13.56 -17.89 -23.90
C HIS A 943 14.41 -17.21 -24.97
N GLU A 944 14.93 -16.03 -24.65
CA GLU A 944 15.97 -15.34 -25.39
C GLU A 944 17.28 -15.45 -24.59
N ALA A 945 18.19 -16.29 -25.05
CA ALA A 945 19.52 -16.40 -24.47
C ALA A 945 20.26 -15.07 -24.62
N ILE A 946 20.50 -14.42 -23.50
CA ILE A 946 21.30 -13.21 -23.45
C ILE A 946 22.77 -13.64 -23.67
N ALA A 947 23.40 -13.11 -24.72
CA ALA A 947 24.83 -13.32 -24.94
C ALA A 947 25.60 -12.93 -23.67
N ALA A 948 26.46 -13.83 -23.18
CA ALA A 948 27.29 -13.63 -22.01
C ALA A 948 28.33 -12.52 -22.29
N GLY A 949 27.90 -11.27 -22.23
CA GLY A 949 28.78 -10.16 -21.87
C GLY A 949 29.04 -10.24 -20.37
N PRO A 950 30.23 -9.87 -19.88
CA PRO A 950 30.43 -9.70 -18.45
C PRO A 950 29.51 -8.57 -18.01
N VAL A 951 28.42 -8.91 -17.33
CA VAL A 951 27.75 -7.95 -16.46
C VAL A 951 28.40 -8.13 -15.11
N GLU A 952 29.52 -7.44 -14.95
CA GLU A 952 30.07 -7.16 -13.64
C GLU A 952 29.07 -6.23 -12.96
N PHE A 953 28.18 -6.79 -12.12
CA PHE A 953 27.54 -5.98 -11.11
C PHE A 953 28.55 -5.80 -9.99
N ILE A 954 29.40 -4.79 -10.14
CA ILE A 954 30.14 -4.25 -9.00
C ILE A 954 29.07 -3.68 -8.07
N LEU A 955 28.81 -4.36 -6.95
CA LEU A 955 27.78 -3.89 -6.02
C LEU A 955 28.19 -2.58 -5.34
N VAL A 956 29.49 -2.25 -5.26
CA VAL A 956 30.02 -0.94 -4.87
C VAL A 956 31.47 -0.87 -5.36
N GLU A 957 31.85 0.03 -6.28
CA GLU A 957 33.24 0.53 -6.28
C GLU A 957 33.31 1.53 -5.13
N GLY A 958 34.12 1.21 -4.12
CA GLY A 958 34.50 2.12 -3.05
C GLY A 958 33.44 2.39 -1.97
N PHE A 959 33.73 1.96 -0.75
CA PHE A 959 33.23 2.63 0.47
C PHE A 959 33.83 4.06 0.64
N GLU A 960 34.43 4.62 -0.42
CA GLU A 960 35.32 5.79 -0.42
C GLU A 960 34.58 7.15 -0.32
N GLU A 961 33.26 7.22 -0.54
CA GLU A 961 32.54 8.51 -0.64
C GLU A 961 31.32 8.67 0.30
N PHE A 962 31.09 7.76 1.23
CA PHE A 962 29.91 7.81 2.12
C PHE A 962 30.23 8.15 3.59
N ASP A 963 29.87 9.35 4.03
CA ASP A 963 29.63 9.66 5.44
C ASP A 963 28.23 9.14 5.85
N GLY A 964 28.12 7.81 6.03
CA GLY A 964 26.87 7.17 6.45
C GLY A 964 26.71 5.75 5.94
N TRP A 965 25.86 4.96 6.60
CA TRP A 965 25.63 3.59 6.17
C TRP A 965 24.67 3.55 4.97
N PRO A 966 24.92 2.67 3.98
CA PRO A 966 23.97 2.41 2.90
C PRO A 966 22.63 1.90 3.43
N SER A 967 21.52 2.24 2.75
CA SER A 967 20.19 1.75 3.09
C SER A 967 20.11 0.22 3.01
N GLY A 968 19.60 -0.45 4.06
CA GLY A 968 19.33 -1.90 4.06
C GLY A 968 20.23 -2.76 4.96
N TRP A 969 21.22 -2.17 5.64
CA TRP A 969 22.05 -2.86 6.63
C TRP A 969 21.37 -2.84 8.02
N GLY A 970 21.21 -4.01 8.66
CA GLY A 970 20.65 -4.13 10.01
C GLY A 970 21.68 -3.80 11.10
N ARG A 971 21.27 -3.18 12.21
CA ARG A 971 22.21 -2.77 13.28
C ARG A 971 21.75 -2.99 14.72
N THR A 972 22.75 -3.26 15.57
CA THR A 972 22.91 -2.74 16.94
C THR A 972 24.33 -2.18 17.09
N ASN A 973 24.50 -0.92 17.54
CA ASN A 973 25.75 -0.31 18.06
C ASN A 973 27.07 -0.39 17.21
N ALA A 974 27.08 -0.01 15.93
CA ALA A 974 28.33 0.09 15.13
C ALA A 974 28.49 1.43 14.37
N ARG A 975 29.74 1.92 14.25
CA ARG A 975 30.16 3.09 13.43
C ARG A 975 31.11 2.64 12.30
N LEU A 976 31.01 3.27 11.13
CA LEU A 976 31.95 3.13 9.99
C LEU A 976 32.95 4.29 10.06
N PHE A 977 34.22 4.02 9.78
CA PHE A 977 35.24 5.04 9.52
C PHE A 977 35.64 4.90 8.05
N SER A 978 35.58 5.97 7.28
CA SER A 978 36.31 6.06 6.01
C SER A 978 37.74 6.51 6.35
N ASP A 979 38.74 5.76 5.92
CA ASP A 979 40.11 6.25 5.83
C ASP A 979 40.69 5.93 4.45
N GLU A 980 41.79 6.61 4.11
CA GLU A 980 42.51 6.52 2.83
C GLU A 980 43.26 5.18 2.60
N LEU A 981 42.91 4.08 3.29
CA LEU A 981 43.59 2.77 3.18
C LEU A 981 42.85 1.76 2.28
N ALA A 982 42.18 2.24 1.22
CA ALA A 982 41.60 1.43 0.16
C ALA A 982 42.60 0.40 -0.40
N HIS A 983 42.13 -0.79 -0.76
CA HIS A 983 42.94 -1.75 -1.51
C HIS A 983 43.17 -1.21 -2.94
N ASP A 984 44.34 -0.59 -3.17
CA ASP A 984 44.69 0.08 -4.45
C ASP A 984 45.13 -0.86 -5.58
N GLY A 985 44.95 -2.18 -5.41
CA GLY A 985 45.32 -3.18 -6.40
C GLY A 985 46.83 -3.44 -6.53
N GLU A 986 47.70 -2.77 -5.76
CA GLU A 986 49.14 -3.04 -5.71
C GLU A 986 49.57 -3.42 -4.29
N GLY A 987 49.49 -4.71 -3.92
CA GLY A 987 49.78 -5.26 -2.59
C GLY A 987 50.99 -4.68 -1.83
N GLY A 988 50.79 -3.52 -1.19
CA GLY A 988 51.80 -2.73 -0.51
C GLY A 988 51.44 -2.54 0.95
N ASN A 989 52.32 -2.99 1.84
CA ASN A 989 52.26 -2.67 3.27
C ASN A 989 52.70 -1.21 3.47
N THR A 990 51.82 -0.30 3.89
CA THR A 990 52.25 0.97 4.49
C THR A 990 51.49 1.31 5.77
N GLU A 991 52.28 1.49 6.83
CA GLU A 991 51.94 1.83 8.21
C GLU A 991 51.20 3.18 8.31
N GLY A 992 50.03 3.19 8.96
CA GLY A 992 49.25 4.40 9.29
C GLY A 992 48.53 4.24 10.64
N ASN A 993 48.51 5.27 11.48
CA ASN A 993 48.28 5.19 12.93
C ASN A 993 46.86 4.80 13.38
N TYR A 994 46.82 3.95 14.41
CA TYR A 994 45.65 3.62 15.24
C TYR A 994 45.11 4.81 16.06
N LEU A 995 43.79 5.02 16.04
CA LEU A 995 43.04 5.83 17.00
C LEU A 995 41.77 5.06 17.45
N GLY A 996 41.76 4.49 18.65
CA GLY A 996 40.56 3.92 19.30
C GLY A 996 39.70 4.99 19.99
N THR A 997 38.51 4.78 20.55
CA THR A 997 37.43 3.75 20.55
C THR A 997 36.23 4.41 21.24
N ASP A 998 35.01 3.91 21.06
CA ASP A 998 34.02 3.86 22.17
C ASP A 998 33.79 2.40 22.52
N VAL A 999 33.76 2.10 23.82
CA VAL A 999 33.65 0.75 24.40
C VAL A 999 32.32 0.13 24.00
N LEU A 1000 32.34 -1.05 23.37
CA LEU A 1000 31.15 -1.88 23.15
C LEU A 1000 31.07 -2.91 24.28
N ASN A 1001 30.09 -2.76 25.16
CA ASN A 1001 29.92 -3.59 26.36
C ASN A 1001 29.00 -4.79 26.09
N SER A 1002 28.72 -5.10 24.82
CA SER A 1002 27.72 -6.08 24.39
C SER A 1002 28.07 -6.63 23.00
N THR A 1003 27.80 -7.91 22.75
CA THR A 1003 27.94 -8.55 21.43
C THR A 1003 27.30 -7.69 20.35
N THR A 1004 28.14 -7.19 19.44
CA THR A 1004 27.73 -6.32 18.34
C THR A 1004 27.60 -7.15 17.08
N GLU A 1005 26.47 -6.99 16.39
CA GLU A 1005 26.18 -7.73 15.17
C GLU A 1005 25.91 -6.76 14.03
N ILE A 1006 26.61 -6.97 12.93
CA ILE A 1006 26.42 -6.26 11.67
C ILE A 1006 26.07 -7.31 10.62
N ALA A 1007 25.14 -7.01 9.72
CA ALA A 1007 24.86 -7.88 8.59
C ALA A 1007 24.64 -7.07 7.31
N THR A 1008 25.12 -7.61 6.18
CA THR A 1008 24.79 -7.09 4.85
C THR A 1008 23.29 -7.16 4.60
N PRO A 1009 22.76 -6.38 3.64
CA PRO A 1009 21.50 -6.70 2.99
C PRO A 1009 21.51 -8.16 2.52
N VAL A 1010 20.32 -8.74 2.47
CA VAL A 1010 20.14 -10.11 2.04
C VAL A 1010 20.37 -10.19 0.52
N ILE A 1011 21.30 -11.05 0.12
CA ILE A 1011 21.66 -11.35 -1.27
C ILE A 1011 20.90 -12.62 -1.68
N LYS A 1012 20.04 -12.56 -2.69
CA LYS A 1012 19.29 -13.73 -3.16
C LYS A 1012 20.08 -14.44 -4.28
N ASP A 1013 20.32 -15.74 -4.10
CA ASP A 1013 20.91 -16.64 -5.10
C ASP A 1013 22.22 -16.15 -5.78
N PRO A 1014 23.26 -15.72 -5.02
CA PRO A 1014 24.55 -15.37 -5.61
C PRO A 1014 25.24 -16.61 -6.21
N GLY A 1015 26.06 -16.44 -7.24
CA GLY A 1015 26.86 -17.54 -7.81
C GLY A 1015 28.18 -17.76 -7.10
N THR A 1016 28.95 -16.69 -7.02
CA THR A 1016 30.17 -16.63 -6.22
C THR A 1016 30.15 -15.32 -5.48
N LEU A 1017 30.42 -15.37 -4.18
CA LEU A 1017 30.64 -14.21 -3.35
C LEU A 1017 32.15 -14.13 -3.09
N SER A 1018 32.81 -13.09 -3.59
CA SER A 1018 34.20 -12.77 -3.24
C SER A 1018 34.29 -11.44 -2.51
N PHE A 1019 35.23 -11.33 -1.59
CA PHE A 1019 35.49 -10.10 -0.84
C PHE A 1019 36.90 -10.18 -0.24
N TRP A 1020 37.56 -9.04 -0.12
CA TRP A 1020 38.84 -8.92 0.55
C TRP A 1020 38.64 -8.61 2.02
N ILE A 1021 39.35 -9.30 2.91
CA ILE A 1021 39.33 -9.01 4.35
C ILE A 1021 40.73 -8.73 4.88
N SER A 1022 40.80 -7.84 5.87
CA SER A 1022 41.94 -7.65 6.76
C SER A 1022 41.42 -7.28 8.15
N GLY A 1023 42.25 -7.37 9.19
CA GLY A 1023 41.82 -6.94 10.51
C GLY A 1023 42.83 -7.20 11.61
N PHE A 1024 42.42 -6.88 12.83
CA PHE A 1024 43.17 -7.16 14.04
C PHE A 1024 42.21 -7.33 15.21
N SER A 1025 42.36 -8.45 15.93
CA SER A 1025 41.73 -8.66 17.24
C SER A 1025 42.79 -9.12 18.25
N ASN A 1026 42.62 -8.69 19.49
CA ASN A 1026 43.42 -9.16 20.63
C ASN A 1026 42.81 -10.41 21.29
N ASP A 1027 41.63 -10.83 20.85
CA ASP A 1027 40.93 -12.05 21.27
C ASP A 1027 40.61 -12.94 20.04
N THR A 1028 39.82 -13.99 20.25
CA THR A 1028 39.43 -15.05 19.30
C THR A 1028 37.95 -14.97 18.91
N ASP A 1029 37.27 -13.91 19.31
CA ASP A 1029 35.83 -13.71 19.23
C ASP A 1029 35.37 -13.02 17.94
N LEU A 1030 36.24 -12.26 17.26
CA LEU A 1030 35.95 -11.65 15.96
C LEU A 1030 35.68 -12.74 14.90
N THR A 1031 34.41 -12.87 14.52
CA THR A 1031 33.94 -13.88 13.58
C THR A 1031 33.11 -13.26 12.45
N LEU A 1032 33.44 -13.60 11.20
CA LEU A 1032 32.64 -13.33 10.01
C LEU A 1032 31.99 -14.63 9.54
N LEU A 1033 30.68 -14.59 9.43
CA LEU A 1033 29.84 -15.70 8.99
C LEU A 1033 29.23 -15.35 7.64
N VAL A 1034 29.43 -16.21 6.64
CA VAL A 1034 28.54 -16.24 5.48
C VAL A 1034 27.40 -17.18 5.84
N GLN A 1035 26.17 -16.67 5.80
CA GLN A 1035 24.99 -17.42 6.24
C GLN A 1035 24.01 -17.59 5.10
N VAL A 1036 23.35 -18.74 5.05
CA VAL A 1036 22.26 -19.08 4.14
C VAL A 1036 20.95 -19.24 4.91
N SER A 1037 19.86 -18.82 4.30
CA SER A 1037 18.50 -18.99 4.80
C SER A 1037 17.58 -19.36 3.66
N ALA A 1038 16.69 -20.34 3.86
CA ALA A 1038 15.68 -20.70 2.86
C ALA A 1038 14.50 -19.72 2.85
N ASP A 1039 14.28 -18.99 3.95
CA ASP A 1039 13.08 -18.17 4.21
C ASP A 1039 13.39 -16.71 4.59
N GLY A 1040 14.67 -16.35 4.71
CA GLY A 1040 15.14 -15.02 5.13
C GLY A 1040 15.07 -14.81 6.66
N ILE A 1041 14.62 -15.81 7.41
CA ILE A 1041 14.33 -15.72 8.85
C ILE A 1041 15.25 -16.68 9.64
N ALA A 1042 15.34 -17.95 9.22
CA ALA A 1042 16.19 -18.96 9.84
C ALA A 1042 17.53 -19.06 9.10
N TRP A 1043 18.63 -18.68 9.77
CA TRP A 1043 19.96 -18.56 9.17
C TRP A 1043 20.91 -19.67 9.62
N ASN A 1044 21.57 -20.32 8.67
CA ASN A 1044 22.61 -21.34 8.87
C ASN A 1044 23.95 -20.83 8.35
N THR A 1045 25.05 -21.10 9.04
CA THR A 1045 26.39 -20.69 8.58
C THR A 1045 26.92 -21.65 7.52
N VAL A 1046 27.40 -21.12 6.39
CA VAL A 1046 28.00 -21.87 5.28
C VAL A 1046 29.50 -21.63 5.12
N ALA A 1047 30.00 -20.48 5.58
CA ALA A 1047 31.42 -20.22 5.75
C ALA A 1047 31.62 -19.39 7.02
N SER A 1048 32.74 -19.61 7.71
CA SER A 1048 33.10 -18.90 8.92
C SER A 1048 34.58 -18.57 8.85
N TYR A 1049 34.93 -17.34 9.19
CA TYR A 1049 36.29 -16.83 9.23
C TYR A 1049 36.50 -16.18 10.59
N SER A 1050 37.63 -16.42 11.23
CA SER A 1050 37.92 -15.92 12.58
C SER A 1050 39.32 -15.35 12.67
N ALA A 1051 39.49 -14.33 13.51
CA ALA A 1051 40.81 -13.83 13.88
C ALA A 1051 41.47 -14.75 14.92
N GLU A 1052 42.81 -14.78 14.92
CA GLU A 1052 43.60 -15.33 16.02
C GLU A 1052 44.28 -14.18 16.78
N ALA A 1053 44.38 -14.33 18.10
CA ALA A 1053 45.00 -13.36 18.99
C ALA A 1053 46.42 -13.00 18.51
N GLY A 1054 46.66 -11.71 18.25
CA GLY A 1054 47.97 -11.18 17.80
C GLY A 1054 48.10 -10.97 16.29
N GLY A 1055 47.00 -10.94 15.55
CA GLY A 1055 46.99 -10.63 14.10
C GLY A 1055 47.26 -11.83 13.18
N GLY A 1056 46.95 -13.04 13.66
CA GLY A 1056 46.94 -14.29 12.87
C GLY A 1056 45.52 -14.71 12.46
N GLY A 1057 45.39 -15.85 11.78
CA GLY A 1057 44.09 -16.38 11.31
C GLY A 1057 43.66 -15.85 9.94
N ASP A 1058 42.34 -15.83 9.70
CA ASP A 1058 41.77 -15.39 8.41
C ASP A 1058 41.83 -13.88 8.18
N PHE A 1059 42.03 -13.10 9.25
CA PHE A 1059 42.10 -11.64 9.29
C PHE A 1059 43.53 -11.14 9.55
N ALA A 1060 44.55 -11.71 8.92
CA ALA A 1060 45.92 -11.21 9.09
C ALA A 1060 46.05 -9.73 8.66
N PHE A 1061 47.12 -9.05 9.09
CA PHE A 1061 47.49 -7.67 8.68
C PHE A 1061 47.79 -7.49 7.17
N GLN A 1062 47.37 -8.44 6.34
CA GLN A 1062 47.45 -8.40 4.89
C GLN A 1062 46.07 -8.69 4.32
N TRP A 1063 45.65 -7.88 3.36
CA TRP A 1063 44.44 -8.11 2.58
C TRP A 1063 44.44 -9.52 1.99
N THR A 1064 43.38 -10.28 2.31
CA THR A 1064 43.20 -11.65 1.83
C THR A 1064 41.84 -11.78 1.16
N GLU A 1065 41.82 -12.15 -0.11
CA GLU A 1065 40.58 -12.46 -0.82
C GLU A 1065 39.96 -13.75 -0.28
N LYS A 1066 38.68 -13.71 0.04
CA LYS A 1066 37.86 -14.87 0.36
C LYS A 1066 36.83 -15.05 -0.73
N THR A 1067 36.76 -16.28 -1.25
CA THR A 1067 35.79 -16.68 -2.26
C THR A 1067 34.91 -17.79 -1.70
N VAL A 1068 33.60 -17.59 -1.71
CA VAL A 1068 32.62 -18.60 -1.32
C VAL A 1068 31.82 -19.01 -2.55
N ASN A 1069 31.99 -20.28 -2.93
CA ASN A 1069 31.20 -20.90 -3.99
C ASN A 1069 29.81 -21.25 -3.46
N ILE A 1070 28.78 -20.77 -4.14
CA ILE A 1070 27.41 -20.92 -3.69
C ILE A 1070 26.79 -22.12 -4.40
N GLN A 1071 26.27 -23.07 -3.63
CA GLN A 1071 25.81 -24.36 -4.16
C GLN A 1071 24.31 -24.62 -3.96
N LEU A 1072 23.58 -23.74 -3.25
CA LEU A 1072 22.18 -23.93 -2.91
C LEU A 1072 21.37 -22.63 -3.13
N PRO A 1073 20.15 -22.71 -3.66
CA PRO A 1073 19.24 -21.57 -3.72
C PRO A 1073 18.86 -21.10 -2.31
N GLY A 1074 18.78 -19.80 -2.10
CA GLY A 1074 18.40 -19.19 -0.84
C GLY A 1074 18.84 -17.74 -0.68
N TYR A 1075 18.56 -17.21 0.49
CA TYR A 1075 18.99 -15.91 0.95
C TYR A 1075 20.36 -16.03 1.62
N TYR A 1076 21.31 -15.22 1.18
CA TYR A 1076 22.66 -15.16 1.69
C TYR A 1076 22.89 -13.82 2.39
N ARG A 1077 23.72 -13.82 3.43
CA ARG A 1077 24.24 -12.59 4.02
C ARG A 1077 25.63 -12.83 4.58
N VAL A 1078 26.41 -11.76 4.66
CA VAL A 1078 27.62 -11.74 5.48
C VAL A 1078 27.25 -11.10 6.82
N ARG A 1079 27.54 -11.81 7.91
CA ARG A 1079 27.25 -11.39 9.29
C ARG A 1079 28.53 -11.37 10.11
N TRP A 1080 28.78 -10.28 10.80
CA TRP A 1080 29.90 -10.13 11.73
C TRP A 1080 29.41 -10.24 13.16
N ILE A 1081 30.22 -10.88 14.00
CA ILE A 1081 30.00 -11.02 15.45
C ILE A 1081 31.33 -10.69 16.14
N THR A 1082 31.27 -9.80 17.13
CA THR A 1082 32.39 -9.45 18.02
C THR A 1082 31.84 -9.03 19.37
N ASP A 1083 32.56 -9.33 20.45
CA ASP A 1083 32.38 -8.78 21.80
C ASP A 1083 33.60 -7.96 22.27
N GLY A 1084 34.46 -7.59 21.30
CA GLY A 1084 35.77 -6.99 21.49
C GLY A 1084 35.79 -5.71 22.31
N GLN A 1085 36.78 -5.63 23.21
CA GLN A 1085 37.14 -4.43 23.96
C GLN A 1085 38.28 -3.69 23.21
N VAL A 1086 38.20 -2.36 23.18
CA VAL A 1086 39.25 -1.37 22.83
C VAL A 1086 40.44 -1.87 21.97
N ALA A 1087 40.49 -1.42 20.71
CA ALA A 1087 41.55 -1.59 19.69
C ALA A 1087 41.41 -2.79 18.72
N GLU A 1088 40.20 -3.32 18.54
CA GLU A 1088 39.88 -4.30 17.49
C GLU A 1088 39.25 -3.61 16.28
N GLY A 1089 39.59 -4.06 15.07
CA GLY A 1089 39.06 -3.51 13.83
C GLY A 1089 39.14 -4.52 12.69
N PHE A 1090 38.13 -4.53 11.82
CA PHE A 1090 38.11 -5.32 10.59
C PHE A 1090 37.90 -4.41 9.40
N PHE A 1091 38.55 -4.78 8.30
CA PHE A 1091 38.44 -4.13 7.00
C PHE A 1091 37.87 -5.14 6.02
N ILE A 1092 36.94 -4.68 5.19
CA ILE A 1092 36.41 -5.44 4.06
C ILE A 1092 36.44 -4.53 2.84
N ASP A 1093 36.87 -5.07 1.72
CA ASP A 1093 36.91 -4.33 0.46
C ASP A 1093 36.52 -5.24 -0.71
N ASP A 1094 36.24 -4.64 -1.86
CA ASP A 1094 36.05 -5.34 -3.13
C ASP A 1094 35.04 -6.50 -3.03
N ILE A 1095 33.88 -6.25 -2.37
CA ILE A 1095 32.79 -7.23 -2.30
C ILE A 1095 32.21 -7.39 -3.71
N SER A 1096 32.56 -8.49 -4.35
CA SER A 1096 32.07 -8.88 -5.66
C SER A 1096 31.10 -10.04 -5.55
N VAL A 1097 29.99 -9.91 -6.27
CA VAL A 1097 28.99 -10.97 -6.40
C VAL A 1097 28.89 -11.28 -7.88
N THR A 1098 29.37 -12.46 -8.28
CA THR A 1098 29.04 -12.95 -9.61
C THR A 1098 27.68 -13.61 -9.55
N GLN A 1099 26.78 -13.24 -10.46
CA GLN A 1099 25.57 -13.99 -10.67
C GLN A 1099 25.96 -15.40 -11.16
N GLY A 1100 25.50 -16.43 -10.45
CA GLY A 1100 25.86 -17.80 -10.78
C GLY A 1100 25.25 -18.19 -12.12
N THR A 1101 25.98 -19.00 -12.87
CA THR A 1101 25.40 -19.78 -13.95
C THR A 1101 24.25 -20.60 -13.37
N VAL A 1102 23.06 -20.25 -13.84
CA VAL A 1102 21.68 -20.54 -13.40
C VAL A 1102 21.44 -21.92 -12.79
N VAL A 1103 20.74 -21.95 -11.65
CA VAL A 1103 19.59 -22.85 -11.48
C VAL A 1103 18.47 -22.08 -10.76
N ASN A 1104 17.36 -21.87 -11.47
CA ASN A 1104 16.09 -21.36 -10.95
C ASN A 1104 16.03 -19.90 -10.50
N ILE A 1105 15.75 -19.00 -11.45
CA ILE A 1105 14.98 -17.79 -11.15
C ILE A 1105 13.50 -18.20 -11.24
N GLU A 1106 12.88 -18.53 -10.11
CA GLU A 1106 11.47 -18.15 -9.93
C GLU A 1106 11.41 -16.63 -10.05
N PRO A 1107 10.38 -16.06 -10.71
CA PRO A 1107 10.29 -14.62 -10.88
C PRO A 1107 10.47 -13.99 -9.51
N VAL A 1108 11.41 -13.04 -9.42
CA VAL A 1108 11.34 -12.04 -8.39
C VAL A 1108 10.01 -11.35 -8.64
N VAL A 1109 9.00 -11.79 -7.90
CA VAL A 1109 7.95 -10.91 -7.42
C VAL A 1109 8.76 -9.80 -6.76
N GLU A 1110 9.01 -8.70 -7.49
CA GLU A 1110 9.24 -7.42 -6.82
C GLU A 1110 8.19 -7.40 -5.73
N ALA A 1111 8.61 -7.39 -4.47
CA ALA A 1111 7.68 -7.43 -3.36
C ALA A 1111 6.59 -6.42 -3.69
N LEU A 1112 5.39 -6.93 -3.99
CA LEU A 1112 4.33 -6.07 -4.49
C LEU A 1112 4.24 -4.94 -3.48
N PRO A 1113 4.36 -3.69 -3.91
CA PRO A 1113 4.41 -2.58 -2.99
C PRO A 1113 3.23 -2.73 -2.06
N GLY A 1114 3.45 -2.71 -0.74
CA GLY A 1114 2.38 -3.05 0.22
C GLY A 1114 1.17 -2.11 0.15
N ARG A 1115 1.26 -1.03 -0.63
CA ARG A 1115 0.28 0.02 -0.85
C ARG A 1115 0.42 0.58 -2.27
N ILE A 1116 -0.60 1.29 -2.74
CA ILE A 1116 -0.52 2.05 -3.99
C ILE A 1116 0.33 3.31 -3.74
N GLU A 1117 1.22 3.63 -4.68
CA GLU A 1117 2.08 4.80 -4.57
C GLU A 1117 2.07 5.59 -5.87
N LEU A 1118 2.07 6.91 -5.76
CA LEU A 1118 2.32 7.82 -6.87
C LEU A 1118 3.59 8.61 -6.55
N ASP A 1119 4.64 8.36 -7.33
CA ASP A 1119 5.92 9.02 -7.17
C ASP A 1119 5.84 10.45 -7.68
N GLN A 1120 6.76 11.27 -7.21
CA GLN A 1120 6.99 12.57 -7.80
C GLN A 1120 7.50 12.42 -9.23
N ASN A 1121 6.93 13.19 -10.16
CA ASN A 1121 7.36 13.17 -11.55
C ASN A 1121 8.82 13.64 -11.64
N TYR A 1122 9.61 13.05 -12.52
CA TYR A 1122 11.00 13.44 -12.74
C TYR A 1122 11.29 13.63 -14.24
N PRO A 1123 11.98 14.72 -14.63
CA PRO A 1123 12.35 15.86 -13.78
C PRO A 1123 11.13 16.64 -13.24
N ASN A 1124 11.28 17.40 -12.15
CA ASN A 1124 10.30 18.39 -11.68
C ASN A 1124 11.03 19.53 -10.93
N PRO A 1125 11.02 20.78 -11.43
CA PRO A 1125 10.32 21.25 -12.63
C PRO A 1125 10.82 20.58 -13.93
N PHE A 1126 9.95 20.53 -14.94
CA PHE A 1126 10.26 19.88 -16.22
C PHE A 1126 9.96 20.80 -17.42
N ASN A 1127 10.62 20.52 -18.55
CA ASN A 1127 10.45 21.27 -19.79
C ASN A 1127 10.70 20.39 -21.04
N PRO A 1128 9.71 20.18 -21.93
CA PRO A 1128 8.29 20.13 -21.66
C PRO A 1128 7.84 18.71 -21.27
N GLU A 1129 8.76 17.76 -21.11
CA GLU A 1129 8.47 16.35 -20.84
C GLU A 1129 8.93 15.90 -19.45
N THR A 1130 8.14 15.05 -18.82
CA THR A 1130 8.47 14.40 -17.55
C THR A 1130 8.02 12.95 -17.56
N ILE A 1131 8.59 12.15 -16.67
CA ILE A 1131 8.13 10.80 -16.38
C ILE A 1131 7.37 10.81 -15.06
N ILE A 1132 6.17 10.22 -15.05
CA ILE A 1132 5.36 9.97 -13.86
C ILE A 1132 5.44 8.47 -13.56
N ARG A 1133 5.97 8.12 -12.39
CA ARG A 1133 6.04 6.73 -11.91
C ARG A 1133 4.96 6.49 -10.87
N TYR A 1134 4.33 5.33 -10.90
CA TYR A 1134 3.41 4.89 -9.85
C TYR A 1134 3.55 3.39 -9.63
N ARG A 1135 3.26 2.93 -8.42
CA ARG A 1135 3.32 1.52 -8.06
C ARG A 1135 1.95 1.04 -7.65
N LEU A 1136 1.60 -0.14 -8.13
CA LEU A 1136 0.35 -0.81 -7.81
C LEU A 1136 0.66 -2.03 -6.96
N SER A 1137 0.01 -2.13 -5.81
CA SER A 1137 0.07 -3.30 -4.93
C SER A 1137 -0.66 -4.52 -5.52
N GLU A 1138 -1.57 -4.28 -6.46
CA GLU A 1138 -2.39 -5.29 -7.14
C GLU A 1138 -2.81 -4.82 -8.54
N THR A 1139 -3.20 -5.75 -9.41
CA THR A 1139 -3.74 -5.44 -10.74
C THR A 1139 -5.10 -4.76 -10.60
N THR A 1140 -5.21 -3.48 -10.93
CA THR A 1140 -6.41 -2.66 -10.66
C THR A 1140 -6.72 -1.69 -11.80
N PRO A 1141 -7.98 -1.25 -12.01
CA PRO A 1141 -8.29 -0.16 -12.91
C PRO A 1141 -7.57 1.12 -12.47
N VAL A 1142 -6.74 1.67 -13.35
CA VAL A 1142 -5.97 2.88 -13.08
C VAL A 1142 -6.48 4.03 -13.94
N ARG A 1143 -6.72 5.17 -13.27
CA ARG A 1143 -6.92 6.46 -13.94
C ARG A 1143 -5.83 7.43 -13.50
N LEU A 1144 -4.94 7.79 -14.42
CA LEU A 1144 -3.95 8.84 -14.23
C LEU A 1144 -4.36 10.06 -15.04
N GLU A 1145 -4.69 11.15 -14.39
CA GLU A 1145 -5.26 12.36 -15.00
C GLU A 1145 -4.52 13.61 -14.54
N VAL A 1146 -4.29 14.56 -15.45
CA VAL A 1146 -3.70 15.87 -15.16
C VAL A 1146 -4.79 16.94 -15.15
N PHE A 1147 -4.73 17.85 -14.18
CA PHE A 1147 -5.66 18.93 -13.91
C PHE A 1147 -4.91 20.26 -13.80
N THR A 1148 -5.59 21.35 -14.14
CA THR A 1148 -5.19 22.69 -13.73
C THR A 1148 -5.39 22.85 -12.23
N ILE A 1149 -4.78 23.89 -11.64
CA ILE A 1149 -4.92 24.18 -10.22
C ILE A 1149 -6.37 24.48 -9.78
N THR A 1150 -7.21 24.95 -10.70
CA THR A 1150 -8.65 25.17 -10.50
C THR A 1150 -9.51 23.90 -10.61
N GLY A 1151 -8.89 22.73 -10.78
CA GLY A 1151 -9.58 21.43 -10.87
C GLY A 1151 -10.14 21.09 -12.26
N GLN A 1152 -9.88 21.91 -13.28
CA GLN A 1152 -10.26 21.59 -14.66
C GLN A 1152 -9.34 20.48 -15.19
N ARG A 1153 -9.91 19.37 -15.66
CA ARG A 1153 -9.14 18.26 -16.24
C ARG A 1153 -8.50 18.68 -17.57
N VAL A 1154 -7.18 18.59 -17.64
CA VAL A 1154 -6.37 18.94 -18.81
C VAL A 1154 -6.23 17.76 -19.75
N GLN A 1155 -5.81 16.60 -19.23
CA GLN A 1155 -5.56 15.40 -20.03
C GLN A 1155 -5.66 14.14 -19.17
N THR A 1156 -6.13 13.04 -19.76
CA THR A 1156 -6.04 11.70 -19.14
C THR A 1156 -4.85 10.98 -19.76
N LEU A 1157 -3.88 10.60 -18.94
CA LEU A 1157 -2.64 9.92 -19.35
C LEU A 1157 -2.78 8.40 -19.35
N VAL A 1158 -3.52 7.85 -18.39
CA VAL A 1158 -3.88 6.43 -18.31
C VAL A 1158 -5.34 6.31 -17.89
N SER A 1159 -6.09 5.41 -18.53
CA SER A 1159 -7.44 5.05 -18.13
C SER A 1159 -7.71 3.60 -18.54
N ASP A 1160 -6.97 2.68 -17.92
CA ASP A 1160 -7.04 1.24 -18.24
C ASP A 1160 -6.63 0.38 -17.03
N VAL A 1161 -6.85 -0.93 -17.10
CA VAL A 1161 -6.41 -1.87 -16.05
C VAL A 1161 -4.89 -2.09 -16.16
N ARG A 1162 -4.17 -1.86 -15.07
CA ARG A 1162 -2.71 -1.99 -15.00
C ARG A 1162 -2.33 -3.05 -13.98
N GLU A 1163 -1.27 -3.80 -14.26
CA GLU A 1163 -0.85 -4.95 -13.47
C GLU A 1163 -0.20 -4.56 -12.14
N ALA A 1164 -0.19 -5.44 -11.14
CA ALA A 1164 0.56 -5.19 -9.91
C ALA A 1164 2.05 -4.99 -10.23
N GLY A 1165 2.69 -3.97 -9.65
CA GLY A 1165 4.08 -3.62 -9.92
C GLY A 1165 4.30 -2.14 -10.23
N VAL A 1166 5.49 -1.82 -10.72
CA VAL A 1166 5.90 -0.45 -11.05
C VAL A 1166 5.47 -0.09 -12.48
N HIS A 1167 4.86 1.08 -12.64
CA HIS A 1167 4.48 1.64 -13.94
C HIS A 1167 5.11 3.00 -14.14
N THR A 1168 5.47 3.30 -15.38
CA THR A 1168 5.99 4.62 -15.78
C THR A 1168 5.23 5.16 -16.98
N VAL A 1169 4.88 6.43 -16.91
CA VAL A 1169 4.12 7.15 -17.94
C VAL A 1169 4.85 8.43 -18.31
N ARG A 1170 5.17 8.60 -19.59
CA ARG A 1170 5.72 9.85 -20.11
C ARG A 1170 4.60 10.86 -20.33
N PHE A 1171 4.80 12.08 -19.86
CA PHE A 1171 3.89 13.21 -20.06
C PHE A 1171 4.60 14.31 -20.84
N ASP A 1172 4.09 14.63 -22.03
CA ASP A 1172 4.51 15.78 -22.84
C ASP A 1172 3.50 16.92 -22.67
N ALA A 1173 3.97 18.02 -22.07
CA ALA A 1173 3.19 19.21 -21.78
C ALA A 1173 3.49 20.37 -22.76
N GLY A 1174 4.05 20.09 -23.94
CA GLY A 1174 4.50 21.11 -24.91
C GLY A 1174 3.42 22.12 -25.33
N MET A 1175 2.13 21.76 -25.26
CA MET A 1175 1.01 22.65 -25.57
C MET A 1175 0.40 23.37 -24.36
N LEU A 1176 0.89 23.11 -23.15
CA LEU A 1176 0.41 23.72 -21.90
C LEU A 1176 1.22 24.98 -21.55
N ALA A 1177 0.64 25.91 -20.79
CA ALA A 1177 1.34 27.12 -20.33
C ALA A 1177 2.25 26.77 -19.14
N SER A 1178 3.38 27.48 -18.95
CA SER A 1178 4.21 27.30 -17.76
C SER A 1178 3.36 27.53 -16.50
N GLY A 1179 3.53 26.67 -15.50
CA GLY A 1179 2.72 26.72 -14.30
C GLY A 1179 2.60 25.38 -13.60
N ILE A 1180 1.82 25.38 -12.52
CA ILE A 1180 1.60 24.21 -11.67
C ILE A 1180 0.34 23.48 -12.13
N TYR A 1181 0.48 22.18 -12.33
CA TYR A 1181 -0.61 21.26 -12.61
C TYR A 1181 -0.64 20.17 -11.55
N ILE A 1182 -1.80 19.54 -11.38
CA ILE A 1182 -1.98 18.42 -10.46
C ILE A 1182 -2.19 17.17 -11.29
N TYR A 1183 -1.49 16.09 -10.98
CA TYR A 1183 -1.81 14.78 -11.53
C TYR A 1183 -2.35 13.87 -10.43
N ARG A 1184 -3.38 13.10 -10.80
CA ARG A 1184 -4.18 12.27 -9.90
C ARG A 1184 -4.18 10.84 -10.42
N LEU A 1185 -3.74 9.92 -9.57
CA LEU A 1185 -3.91 8.49 -9.73
C LEU A 1185 -5.16 8.05 -8.97
N THR A 1186 -6.06 7.33 -9.64
CA THR A 1186 -7.18 6.62 -9.03
C THR A 1186 -7.00 5.15 -9.31
N ALA A 1187 -6.82 4.34 -8.27
CA ALA A 1187 -6.49 2.92 -8.36
C ALA A 1187 -6.94 2.19 -7.09
N ALA A 1188 -7.58 1.01 -7.22
CA ALA A 1188 -8.15 0.22 -6.09
C ALA A 1188 -8.99 1.01 -5.06
N GLY A 1189 -9.71 2.05 -5.50
CA GLY A 1189 -10.51 2.90 -4.61
C GLY A 1189 -9.72 3.99 -3.86
N GLU A 1190 -8.39 4.00 -3.97
CA GLU A 1190 -7.53 5.07 -3.49
C GLU A 1190 -7.40 6.18 -4.54
N VAL A 1191 -7.27 7.42 -4.06
CA VAL A 1191 -7.01 8.61 -4.89
C VAL A 1191 -5.77 9.30 -4.37
N ILE A 1192 -4.68 9.24 -5.13
CA ILE A 1192 -3.40 9.85 -4.77
C ILE A 1192 -3.13 10.99 -5.75
N THR A 1193 -2.78 12.17 -5.23
CA THR A 1193 -2.49 13.37 -6.05
C THR A 1193 -1.09 13.89 -5.79
N ARG A 1194 -0.46 14.43 -6.82
CA ARG A 1194 0.87 15.06 -6.80
C ARG A 1194 0.88 16.28 -7.72
N LYS A 1195 1.84 17.18 -7.52
CA LYS A 1195 2.00 18.42 -8.31
C LYS A 1195 3.15 18.28 -9.30
N LEU A 1196 2.92 18.64 -10.56
CA LEU A 1196 3.95 18.76 -11.59
C LEU A 1196 4.11 20.23 -12.01
N THR A 1197 5.35 20.70 -12.09
CA THR A 1197 5.69 22.10 -12.41
C THR A 1197 6.31 22.17 -13.79
N LEU A 1198 5.56 22.70 -14.76
CA LEU A 1198 6.04 22.94 -16.11
C LEU A 1198 6.71 24.32 -16.16
N ILE A 1199 7.98 24.37 -16.60
CA ILE A 1199 8.68 25.62 -16.91
C ILE A 1199 8.99 25.61 -18.41
N LYS A 1200 8.67 26.70 -19.11
CA LYS A 1200 9.05 26.92 -20.51
C LYS A 1200 10.03 28.06 -20.61
#